data_AF-A0A1D2WEU0-F1
#
_entry.id   AF-A0A1D2WEU0-F1
#
_cell.length_a   1.000
_cell.length_b   1.000
_cell.length_c   1.000
_cell.angle_alpha   90.00
_cell.angle_beta   90.00
_cell.angle_gamma   90.00
#
_symmetry.space_group_name_H-M   'P 1'
#
loop_
_entity.id
_entity.type
_entity.pdbx_description
1 polymer ?
#
loop_
_entity_poly.entity_id
_entity_poly.type
_entity_poly.pdbx_seq_one_letter_code
_entity_poly.pdbx_strand_id
1 'polypeptide(L)'
;MGIKNYIKILCLFLAFGFLCLSAVAQASDSTGNRIWDENANENLTYTWTPQTYSGFYYDLDTGEGSENLTVQLSKGSRTINKRNLQYETVPIKTDFEYGNWGSYDVIGFMAERYFAGYTANSSFADKEISVISDGQLSKVLIDSDDRKSLYTGSSLVLDEGYSLNMVEVDINGNSVWVQLEKDGKIVDEAFLSSNSDYVYKADLGDTENVPIIAVHFSQIFSGRETNAVFVNGIFQISDQYVKVQNGDDFGEMEVSSTSSSGIKMRNSDSISLSKGDTIDIMGKLSFVVADANELRFAPIVETSEPGTYELRGTVHDDKFDTMVWTPFNFEGFYYNIDENISTESLTIEKLDGRTIDDEALVYSTKPENVKFEHEGWGSYKVIGFMAEKYFAGYPENTLGNSKGISVLSDRVLSKVLIDDDDKKSLFTGSSLALENGYSLKASQVDVNGKSVLFELYKNGKLLDSGIVSQGGDYIYETDIGGAENVPMIAVHISTVFRSTETDAVFVEGIFQISDDYLEISGGDSFGEMKITSISDSGITMKNEDSISLSKDDVVDLMGNVKFKVADSSVLRFYPFVETETEEGDQLDIEIPDALVVGKPTEILVTARNISVVGAEIFVGNKSIGTTGDSGNLTFTPSNEGSFTVTASREGYVSGTKDVDVLAQGILKLLVSVSPENVREGDQISIKVTDSEENKPVSGADVFFGGQIIDAQTDAKGITSYMVTTPGTYVVNATKTGYEDGETQVEVAEKAAQFTFSDLTIQPASVEAGTAVNIKVNAMNNGGVTGNSTVELLVNNESVDSQNITLNPGENKSIEFSHTEGEQGTYTVEVGGLSESYEVTKKAPFFSGMATLGILATAFVILRKRRN
;
A
#
# COMPACT_ATOMS: atom_id res chain seq x y z
N MET A 1 -64.95 15.67 -31.32
CA MET A 1 -64.45 16.03 -29.98
C MET A 1 -64.30 14.74 -29.20
N GLY A 2 -63.14 14.21 -28.83
CA GLY A 2 -61.76 14.64 -28.99
C GLY A 2 -60.92 13.58 -28.26
N ILE A 3 -60.46 12.56 -28.98
CA ILE A 3 -59.46 11.59 -28.50
C ILE A 3 -58.27 11.74 -29.45
N LYS A 4 -57.51 12.80 -29.22
CA LYS A 4 -56.18 13.05 -29.78
C LYS A 4 -55.44 13.84 -28.70
N ASN A 5 -54.65 13.16 -27.88
CA ASN A 5 -53.48 13.74 -27.20
C ASN A 5 -52.55 12.74 -26.48
N TYR A 6 -52.77 11.43 -26.52
CA TYR A 6 -51.86 10.44 -25.91
C TYR A 6 -50.87 9.75 -26.87
N ILE A 7 -50.70 10.27 -28.11
CA ILE A 7 -49.76 9.72 -29.11
C ILE A 7 -48.60 10.72 -29.42
N LYS A 8 -48.48 11.81 -28.66
CA LYS A 8 -47.35 12.76 -28.78
C LYS A 8 -46.41 12.81 -27.57
N ILE A 9 -46.70 12.07 -26.50
CA ILE A 9 -45.82 11.96 -25.32
C ILE A 9 -45.10 10.60 -25.27
N LEU A 10 -45.57 9.60 -26.01
CA LEU A 10 -44.88 8.30 -26.13
C LEU A 10 -43.85 8.23 -27.28
N CYS A 11 -43.76 9.28 -28.12
CA CYS A 11 -42.72 9.41 -29.16
C CYS A 11 -41.64 10.45 -28.78
N LEU A 12 -41.67 11.00 -27.56
CA LEU A 12 -40.65 11.93 -27.06
C LEU A 12 -39.69 11.27 -26.04
N PHE A 13 -40.02 10.08 -25.54
CA PHE A 13 -39.13 9.27 -24.69
C PHE A 13 -38.33 8.19 -25.46
N LEU A 14 -38.52 8.09 -26.78
CA LEU A 14 -37.85 7.12 -27.66
C LEU A 14 -36.74 7.77 -28.51
N ALA A 15 -36.33 8.99 -28.19
CA ALA A 15 -35.33 9.75 -28.95
C ALA A 15 -34.14 10.29 -28.11
N PHE A 16 -34.05 9.92 -26.83
CA PHE A 16 -32.93 10.33 -25.95
C PHE A 16 -32.10 9.17 -25.36
N GLY A 17 -32.38 7.92 -25.74
CA GLY A 17 -31.67 6.74 -25.24
C GLY A 17 -30.62 6.16 -26.19
N PHE A 18 -30.01 6.96 -27.06
CA PHE A 18 -29.03 6.45 -28.05
C PHE A 18 -27.94 7.46 -28.45
N LEU A 19 -27.57 8.36 -27.54
CA LEU A 19 -26.36 9.15 -27.65
C LEU A 19 -25.63 9.10 -26.31
N CYS A 20 -24.91 8.00 -26.05
CA CYS A 20 -23.63 8.17 -25.36
C CYS A 20 -22.79 9.02 -26.31
N LEU A 21 -22.82 10.34 -26.13
CA LEU A 21 -21.62 11.11 -26.43
C LEU A 21 -20.51 10.40 -25.68
N SER A 22 -19.48 9.93 -26.39
CA SER A 22 -18.17 9.69 -25.79
C SER A 22 -17.87 10.93 -24.95
N ALA A 23 -18.01 10.83 -23.62
CA ALA A 23 -17.67 11.93 -22.74
C ALA A 23 -16.17 12.15 -22.95
N VAL A 24 -15.84 13.18 -23.70
CA VAL A 24 -14.45 13.52 -23.98
C VAL A 24 -13.93 14.17 -22.71
N ALA A 25 -12.81 13.67 -22.18
CA ALA A 25 -12.12 14.32 -21.08
C ALA A 25 -11.97 15.83 -21.37
N GLN A 26 -12.14 16.67 -20.36
CA GLN A 26 -11.87 18.12 -20.47
C GLN A 26 -10.35 18.37 -20.43
N ALA A 27 -9.64 17.80 -21.40
CA ALA A 27 -8.25 18.14 -21.67
C ALA A 27 -8.21 19.24 -22.74
N SER A 28 -7.25 20.16 -22.61
CA SER A 28 -6.86 21.00 -23.74
C SER A 28 -5.97 20.18 -24.68
N ASP A 29 -5.88 20.55 -25.95
CA ASP A 29 -5.00 19.85 -26.90
C ASP A 29 -3.52 19.85 -26.46
N SER A 30 -3.11 20.65 -25.46
CA SER A 30 -1.70 20.77 -25.01
C SER A 30 -1.42 20.29 -23.57
N THR A 31 -2.45 19.90 -22.81
CA THR A 31 -2.35 19.41 -21.41
C THR A 31 -3.73 18.88 -20.96
N GLY A 32 -3.76 17.95 -20.00
CA GLY A 32 -5.00 17.47 -19.36
C GLY A 32 -5.19 15.95 -19.45
N ASN A 33 -4.59 15.31 -20.44
CA ASN A 33 -4.46 13.86 -20.50
C ASN A 33 -3.07 13.42 -20.03
N ARG A 34 -2.98 12.24 -19.43
CA ARG A 34 -1.70 11.60 -19.15
C ARG A 34 -1.12 10.92 -20.40
N ILE A 35 -1.96 10.43 -21.32
CA ILE A 35 -1.51 9.76 -22.55
C ILE A 35 -1.46 10.78 -23.68
N TRP A 36 -0.35 10.81 -24.40
CA TRP A 36 -0.27 11.52 -25.68
C TRP A 36 -0.62 10.58 -26.84
N ASP A 37 -1.57 10.95 -27.71
CA ASP A 37 -2.04 10.17 -28.87
C ASP A 37 -2.05 11.00 -30.15
N GLU A 38 -1.31 10.55 -31.17
CA GLU A 38 -1.22 11.24 -32.47
C GLU A 38 -2.58 11.41 -33.18
N ASN A 39 -3.56 10.54 -32.89
CA ASN A 39 -4.90 10.59 -33.48
C ASN A 39 -5.89 11.43 -32.66
N ALA A 40 -5.56 11.78 -31.42
CA ALA A 40 -6.40 12.60 -30.56
C ALA A 40 -6.36 14.11 -30.91
N ASN A 41 -5.65 14.49 -31.98
CA ASN A 41 -5.38 15.87 -32.40
C ASN A 41 -4.64 16.71 -31.35
N GLU A 42 -3.86 16.07 -30.49
CA GLU A 42 -3.05 16.75 -29.51
C GLU A 42 -1.91 17.56 -30.15
N ASN A 43 -1.48 18.59 -29.43
CA ASN A 43 -0.43 19.47 -29.84
C ASN A 43 0.91 18.74 -29.78
N LEU A 44 1.75 18.98 -30.78
CA LEU A 44 3.12 18.45 -30.81
C LEU A 44 4.00 19.07 -29.72
N THR A 45 3.58 20.19 -29.13
CA THR A 45 4.11 20.66 -27.85
C THR A 45 3.10 20.35 -26.76
N TYR A 46 3.44 19.38 -25.91
CA TYR A 46 2.56 18.87 -24.87
C TYR A 46 3.22 18.97 -23.51
N THR A 47 2.45 19.30 -22.47
CA THR A 47 2.98 19.42 -21.10
C THR A 47 2.15 18.60 -20.14
N TRP A 48 2.84 17.78 -19.34
CA TRP A 48 2.29 17.17 -18.13
C TRP A 48 2.60 18.07 -16.94
N THR A 49 1.56 18.42 -16.18
CA THR A 49 1.63 19.23 -14.96
C THR A 49 1.23 18.40 -13.73
N PRO A 50 1.44 18.89 -12.50
CA PRO A 50 1.09 18.17 -11.28
C PRO A 50 -0.42 17.92 -11.14
N GLN A 51 -1.26 18.75 -11.76
CA GLN A 51 -2.70 18.53 -11.80
C GLN A 51 -3.11 17.38 -12.73
N THR A 52 -2.30 17.05 -13.73
CA THR A 52 -2.69 16.14 -14.84
C THR A 52 -1.96 14.81 -14.82
N TYR A 53 -0.86 14.73 -14.07
CA TYR A 53 -0.04 13.54 -13.94
C TYR A 53 0.17 13.21 -12.47
N SER A 54 -0.38 12.07 -12.07
CA SER A 54 -0.30 11.43 -10.75
C SER A 54 1.12 11.36 -10.19
N GLY A 55 2.11 11.16 -11.05
CA GLY A 55 3.49 11.01 -10.64
C GLY A 55 4.15 12.25 -10.06
N PHE A 56 3.66 13.44 -10.39
CA PHE A 56 4.24 14.67 -9.87
C PHE A 56 3.66 15.05 -8.52
N TYR A 57 4.51 15.63 -7.68
CA TYR A 57 4.09 16.13 -6.39
C TYR A 57 3.10 17.30 -6.54
N TYR A 58 1.93 17.13 -5.94
CA TYR A 58 0.84 18.09 -5.91
C TYR A 58 0.28 18.19 -4.49
N ASP A 59 0.33 19.39 -3.91
CA ASP A 59 -0.28 19.70 -2.63
C ASP A 59 -1.73 20.14 -2.90
N LEU A 60 -2.68 19.28 -2.50
CA LEU A 60 -4.10 19.45 -2.79
C LEU A 60 -4.70 20.66 -2.05
N ASP A 61 -4.23 20.93 -0.83
CA ASP A 61 -4.75 21.96 0.08
C ASP A 61 -4.35 23.37 -0.34
N THR A 62 -3.14 23.52 -0.83
CA THR A 62 -2.65 24.77 -1.42
C THR A 62 -3.02 24.90 -2.89
N GLY A 63 -3.11 23.78 -3.63
CA GLY A 63 -3.26 23.73 -5.08
C GLY A 63 -1.94 24.00 -5.83
N GLU A 64 -0.82 23.92 -5.12
CA GLU A 64 0.52 24.10 -5.67
C GLU A 64 1.10 22.76 -6.10
N GLY A 65 1.93 22.82 -7.15
CA GLY A 65 2.69 21.68 -7.62
C GLY A 65 3.99 22.18 -8.18
N SER A 66 5.03 21.36 -8.06
CA SER A 66 6.40 21.80 -8.30
C SER A 66 6.90 21.49 -9.70
N GLU A 67 6.39 20.44 -10.35
CA GLU A 67 7.03 19.83 -11.52
C GLU A 67 6.26 20.03 -12.83
N ASN A 68 6.95 20.19 -13.95
CA ASN A 68 6.37 20.15 -15.29
C ASN A 68 7.29 19.38 -16.24
N LEU A 69 6.71 18.56 -17.10
CA LEU A 69 7.42 17.89 -18.18
C LEU A 69 6.81 18.28 -19.52
N THR A 70 7.59 18.98 -20.35
CA THR A 70 7.18 19.43 -21.67
C THR A 70 7.93 18.66 -22.74
N VAL A 71 7.19 18.03 -23.66
CA VAL A 71 7.72 17.37 -24.84
C VAL A 71 7.44 18.18 -26.10
N GLN A 72 8.42 18.25 -27.00
CA GLN A 72 8.31 18.86 -28.33
C GLN A 72 8.55 17.81 -29.42
N LEU A 73 7.47 17.32 -30.00
CA LEU A 73 7.44 16.30 -31.02
C LEU A 73 7.52 16.91 -32.43
N SER A 74 7.90 16.06 -33.38
CA SER A 74 7.80 16.35 -34.81
C SER A 74 6.74 15.44 -35.42
N LYS A 75 5.86 16.00 -36.26
CA LYS A 75 4.76 15.24 -36.85
C LYS A 75 5.25 13.98 -37.58
N GLY A 76 4.73 12.82 -37.20
CA GLY A 76 5.10 11.52 -37.78
C GLY A 76 6.48 11.00 -37.39
N SER A 77 7.14 11.61 -36.40
CA SER A 77 8.42 11.16 -35.84
C SER A 77 8.19 10.35 -34.57
N ARG A 78 8.90 9.23 -34.43
CA ARG A 78 9.01 8.44 -33.19
C ARG A 78 10.31 8.77 -32.45
N THR A 79 10.69 10.02 -32.46
CA THR A 79 11.94 10.48 -31.87
C THR A 79 11.73 11.84 -31.25
N ILE A 80 12.06 11.95 -29.97
CA ILE A 80 12.20 13.23 -29.29
C ILE A 80 13.63 13.70 -29.57
N ASN A 81 13.78 14.80 -30.29
CA ASN A 81 15.11 15.32 -30.60
C ASN A 81 15.85 15.77 -29.34
N LYS A 82 17.18 15.84 -29.43
CA LYS A 82 18.02 16.45 -28.39
C LYS A 82 17.46 17.81 -27.96
N ARG A 83 17.36 18.03 -26.64
CA ARG A 83 16.77 19.23 -25.98
C ARG A 83 15.26 19.46 -26.20
N ASN A 84 14.52 18.52 -26.77
CA ASN A 84 13.06 18.64 -26.98
C ASN A 84 12.21 17.99 -25.86
N LEU A 85 12.81 17.31 -24.90
CA LEU A 85 12.20 16.98 -23.63
C LEU A 85 12.74 17.95 -22.58
N GLN A 86 11.85 18.66 -21.90
CA GLN A 86 12.21 19.63 -20.89
C GLN A 86 11.48 19.33 -19.59
N TYR A 87 12.23 19.17 -18.52
CA TYR A 87 11.69 19.11 -17.17
C TYR A 87 12.00 20.41 -16.44
N GLU A 88 11.02 20.94 -15.73
CA GLU A 88 11.17 22.09 -14.84
C GLU A 88 10.57 21.75 -13.48
N THR A 89 11.29 22.07 -12.41
CA THR A 89 10.74 21.99 -11.06
C THR A 89 11.04 23.25 -10.27
N VAL A 90 10.09 23.69 -9.43
CA VAL A 90 10.17 24.90 -8.61
C VAL A 90 9.83 24.60 -7.15
N PRO A 91 10.48 25.26 -6.18
CA PRO A 91 10.08 25.15 -4.78
C PRO A 91 8.66 25.68 -4.58
N ILE A 92 7.87 24.98 -3.77
CA ILE A 92 6.54 25.36 -3.31
C ILE A 92 6.52 25.39 -1.79
N LYS A 93 5.61 26.17 -1.21
CA LYS A 93 5.54 26.32 0.24
C LYS A 93 4.64 25.27 0.85
N THR A 94 5.11 24.66 1.92
CA THR A 94 4.34 23.73 2.73
C THR A 94 4.42 24.15 4.19
N ASP A 95 3.29 24.12 4.88
CA ASP A 95 3.23 24.38 6.32
C ASP A 95 3.79 23.18 7.10
N PHE A 96 4.42 23.44 8.26
CA PHE A 96 4.77 22.34 9.18
C PHE A 96 3.50 21.78 9.81
N GLU A 97 3.51 20.49 10.14
CA GLU A 97 2.42 19.87 10.92
C GLU A 97 2.24 20.61 12.25
N TYR A 98 3.35 20.91 12.93
CA TYR A 98 3.33 21.82 14.06
C TYR A 98 3.25 23.28 13.60
N GLY A 99 2.03 23.76 13.35
CA GLY A 99 1.77 25.05 12.68
C GLY A 99 2.38 26.31 13.33
N ASN A 100 2.80 26.29 14.60
CA ASN A 100 3.55 27.40 15.22
C ASN A 100 4.95 27.59 14.63
N TRP A 101 5.46 26.62 13.87
CA TRP A 101 6.71 26.72 13.15
C TRP A 101 6.59 27.41 11.79
N GLY A 102 5.38 27.67 11.30
CA GLY A 102 5.16 28.35 10.02
C GLY A 102 5.26 27.39 8.84
N SER A 103 6.11 27.71 7.85
CA SER A 103 6.28 26.93 6.62
C SER A 103 7.73 26.78 6.19
N TYR A 104 7.98 25.76 5.38
CA TYR A 104 9.24 25.49 4.67
C TYR A 104 8.97 25.32 3.17
N ASP A 105 10.03 25.34 2.37
CA ASP A 105 9.95 25.11 0.94
C ASP A 105 10.25 23.64 0.63
N VAL A 106 9.37 23.01 -0.15
CA VAL A 106 9.56 21.67 -0.72
C VAL A 106 9.65 21.73 -2.23
N ILE A 107 10.29 20.74 -2.83
CA ILE A 107 10.40 20.62 -4.28
C ILE A 107 10.25 19.17 -4.69
N GLY A 108 9.42 18.92 -5.71
CA GLY A 108 9.38 17.63 -6.39
C GLY A 108 10.60 17.52 -7.30
N PHE A 109 11.36 16.44 -7.18
CA PHE A 109 12.49 16.16 -8.06
C PHE A 109 12.43 14.69 -8.48
N MET A 110 12.21 14.47 -9.78
CA MET A 110 12.06 13.14 -10.38
C MET A 110 10.94 12.30 -9.75
N ALA A 111 9.75 12.91 -9.56
CA ALA A 111 8.58 12.30 -8.91
C ALA A 111 8.72 12.00 -7.41
N GLU A 112 9.72 12.57 -6.74
CA GLU A 112 9.88 12.45 -5.30
C GLU A 112 9.94 13.82 -4.61
N ARG A 113 9.49 13.88 -3.35
CA ARG A 113 9.48 15.10 -2.54
C ARG A 113 10.83 15.30 -1.83
N TYR A 114 11.37 16.51 -1.91
CA TYR A 114 12.59 16.95 -1.23
C TYR A 114 12.36 18.28 -0.50
N PHE A 115 13.10 18.48 0.59
CA PHE A 115 13.29 19.76 1.25
C PHE A 115 14.15 20.68 0.37
N ALA A 116 13.69 21.91 0.14
CA ALA A 116 14.36 22.92 -0.68
C ALA A 116 14.85 24.12 0.13
N GLY A 117 14.29 24.36 1.32
CA GLY A 117 14.69 25.48 2.16
C GLY A 117 13.75 25.82 3.31
N TYR A 118 14.20 26.72 4.18
CA TYR A 118 13.38 27.36 5.22
C TYR A 118 12.95 28.75 4.76
N THR A 119 11.70 29.10 5.03
CA THR A 119 11.13 30.39 4.66
C THR A 119 11.42 31.45 5.74
N ALA A 120 11.12 32.71 5.44
CA ALA A 120 11.14 33.79 6.43
C ALA A 120 10.17 33.58 7.61
N ASN A 121 9.22 32.65 7.50
CA ASN A 121 8.23 32.33 8.54
C ASN A 121 8.62 31.11 9.38
N SER A 122 9.69 30.40 9.03
CA SER A 122 10.18 29.25 9.80
C SER A 122 10.69 29.72 11.15
N SER A 123 9.91 29.56 12.22
CA SER A 123 10.16 30.28 13.49
C SER A 123 11.42 29.82 14.24
N PHE A 124 11.85 28.57 14.01
CA PHE A 124 13.08 28.00 14.58
C PHE A 124 14.31 28.19 13.68
N ALA A 125 14.14 28.66 12.44
CA ALA A 125 15.25 28.99 11.56
C ALA A 125 15.64 30.47 11.74
N ASP A 126 16.93 30.73 11.99
CA ASP A 126 17.39 32.11 12.27
C ASP A 126 17.27 33.05 11.05
N LYS A 127 17.11 32.49 9.85
CA LYS A 127 17.06 33.17 8.56
C LYS A 127 16.38 32.29 7.52
N GLU A 128 15.99 32.88 6.41
CA GLU A 128 15.64 32.14 5.18
C GLU A 128 16.88 31.38 4.68
N ILE A 129 16.70 30.11 4.36
CA ILE A 129 17.74 29.19 3.89
C ILE A 129 17.23 28.54 2.62
N SER A 130 18.03 28.49 1.56
CA SER A 130 17.70 27.83 0.31
C SER A 130 18.80 26.84 -0.04
N VAL A 131 18.63 25.57 0.34
CA VAL A 131 19.63 24.53 0.08
C VAL A 131 19.79 24.24 -1.42
N ILE A 132 18.71 24.46 -2.19
CA ILE A 132 18.73 24.34 -3.66
C ILE A 132 19.61 25.41 -4.33
N SER A 133 19.81 26.58 -3.69
CA SER A 133 20.72 27.61 -4.23
C SER A 133 22.16 27.14 -4.31
N ASP A 134 22.54 26.24 -3.40
CA ASP A 134 23.84 25.59 -3.35
C ASP A 134 23.80 24.19 -3.99
N GLY A 135 22.73 23.88 -4.73
CA GLY A 135 22.56 22.65 -5.48
C GLY A 135 22.37 21.42 -4.60
N GLN A 136 21.66 21.53 -3.48
CA GLN A 136 21.40 20.40 -2.58
C GLN A 136 19.89 20.19 -2.39
N LEU A 137 19.50 18.92 -2.34
CA LEU A 137 18.15 18.48 -2.02
C LEU A 137 18.25 17.40 -0.94
N SER A 138 17.54 17.57 0.17
CA SER A 138 17.47 16.61 1.27
C SER A 138 16.06 16.04 1.40
N LYS A 139 15.90 14.82 1.91
CA LYS A 139 14.57 14.24 2.17
C LYS A 139 13.99 14.84 3.45
N VAL A 140 12.68 15.06 3.47
CA VAL A 140 11.94 15.28 4.73
C VAL A 140 11.69 13.88 5.31
N LEU A 141 12.21 13.63 6.52
CA LEU A 141 12.14 12.34 7.18
C LEU A 141 10.96 12.30 8.16
N ILE A 142 10.81 13.36 8.96
CA ILE A 142 9.73 13.49 9.94
C ILE A 142 9.15 14.90 9.86
N ASP A 143 7.83 15.00 9.81
CA ASP A 143 7.06 16.24 10.03
C ASP A 143 5.77 15.80 10.74
N SER A 144 5.65 16.07 12.03
CA SER A 144 4.55 15.56 12.87
C SER A 144 4.30 16.45 14.07
N ASP A 145 3.05 16.65 14.43
CA ASP A 145 2.62 17.31 15.67
C ASP A 145 2.11 16.31 16.73
N ASP A 146 2.26 15.01 16.49
CA ASP A 146 1.80 13.96 17.39
C ASP A 146 2.44 14.09 18.76
N ARG A 147 1.57 14.02 19.79
CA ARG A 147 2.02 14.13 21.16
C ARG A 147 2.71 12.86 21.62
N LYS A 148 4.02 12.93 21.87
CA LYS A 148 4.82 11.86 22.48
C LYS A 148 5.16 12.19 23.94
N SER A 149 5.16 11.15 24.78
CA SER A 149 5.57 11.22 26.19
C SER A 149 6.90 10.51 26.37
N LEU A 150 7.88 11.22 26.90
CA LEU A 150 9.24 10.73 27.15
C LEU A 150 9.51 10.81 28.65
N TYR A 151 10.36 9.93 29.17
CA TYR A 151 10.70 9.84 30.59
C TYR A 151 12.20 10.05 30.77
N THR A 152 12.62 10.42 31.98
CA THR A 152 14.06 10.50 32.28
C THR A 152 14.75 9.16 31.99
N GLY A 153 15.83 9.22 31.21
CA GLY A 153 16.58 8.07 30.70
C GLY A 153 16.07 7.51 29.37
N SER A 154 14.86 7.87 28.92
CA SER A 154 14.36 7.43 27.61
C SER A 154 14.84 8.33 26.47
N SER A 155 14.65 7.87 25.25
CA SER A 155 15.10 8.51 24.02
C SER A 155 13.94 8.74 23.05
N LEU A 156 13.92 9.89 22.40
CA LEU A 156 13.17 10.08 21.16
C LEU A 156 14.02 9.55 20.01
N VAL A 157 13.64 8.41 19.45
CA VAL A 157 14.30 7.84 18.26
C VAL A 157 13.92 8.68 17.04
N LEU A 158 14.94 9.04 16.28
CA LEU A 158 14.88 9.80 15.03
C LEU A 158 15.52 8.95 13.92
N ASP A 159 15.34 9.35 12.67
CA ASP A 159 15.88 8.63 11.54
C ASP A 159 17.40 8.86 11.39
N GLU A 160 18.07 8.05 10.56
CA GLU A 160 19.51 8.18 10.23
C GLU A 160 20.46 8.11 11.44
N GLY A 161 20.12 7.26 12.41
CA GLY A 161 20.97 6.98 13.57
C GLY A 161 20.92 8.05 14.65
N TYR A 162 20.01 9.02 14.55
CA TYR A 162 19.83 10.06 15.55
C TYR A 162 18.94 9.61 16.72
N SER A 163 19.29 10.02 17.93
CA SER A 163 18.43 9.85 19.10
C SER A 163 18.58 11.00 20.08
N LEU A 164 17.46 11.61 20.48
CA LEU A 164 17.45 12.69 21.47
C LEU A 164 17.11 12.14 22.86
N ASN A 165 18.12 12.02 23.70
CA ASN A 165 18.06 11.39 25.02
C ASN A 165 17.60 12.39 26.09
N MET A 166 16.61 12.00 26.90
CA MET A 166 16.11 12.78 28.04
C MET A 166 16.95 12.48 29.29
N VAL A 167 18.10 13.14 29.43
CA VAL A 167 19.10 12.76 30.44
C VAL A 167 18.61 12.98 31.87
N GLU A 168 18.11 14.17 32.18
CA GLU A 168 17.65 14.51 33.54
C GLU A 168 16.67 15.69 33.52
N VAL A 169 15.70 15.70 34.44
CA VAL A 169 14.80 16.83 34.68
C VAL A 169 15.20 17.53 35.97
N ASP A 170 15.29 18.86 35.95
CA ASP A 170 15.61 19.68 37.13
C ASP A 170 14.65 19.37 38.29
N ILE A 171 15.15 19.48 39.52
CA ILE A 171 14.42 19.21 40.77
C ILE A 171 13.14 20.06 40.88
N ASN A 172 13.12 21.25 40.26
CA ASN A 172 11.94 22.12 40.26
C ASN A 172 10.98 21.82 39.10
N GLY A 173 11.32 20.91 38.19
CA GLY A 173 10.55 20.58 36.99
C GLY A 173 10.52 21.68 35.93
N ASN A 174 11.40 22.67 36.02
CA ASN A 174 11.39 23.82 35.12
C ASN A 174 12.15 23.57 33.81
N SER A 175 13.13 22.67 33.84
CA SER A 175 14.00 22.40 32.69
C SER A 175 14.39 20.93 32.60
N VAL A 176 14.69 20.49 31.38
CA VAL A 176 15.23 19.15 31.07
C VAL A 176 16.59 19.31 30.40
N TRP A 177 17.55 18.49 30.80
CA TRP A 177 18.80 18.29 30.09
C TRP A 177 18.62 17.19 29.05
N VAL A 178 18.88 17.53 27.79
CA VAL A 178 18.81 16.60 26.66
C VAL A 178 20.16 16.47 25.98
N GLN A 179 20.38 15.32 25.37
CA GLN A 179 21.60 14.99 24.65
C GLN A 179 21.24 14.35 23.32
N LEU A 180 21.68 14.94 22.22
CA LEU A 180 21.52 14.36 20.90
C LEU A 180 22.72 13.48 20.59
N GLU A 181 22.45 12.24 20.21
CA GLU A 181 23.42 11.28 19.75
C GLU A 181 23.20 10.97 18.27
N LYS A 182 24.30 10.74 17.55
CA LYS A 182 24.31 10.13 16.22
C LYS A 182 25.23 8.92 16.29
N ASP A 183 24.71 7.74 15.96
CA ASP A 183 25.47 6.48 15.96
C ASP A 183 26.21 6.24 17.31
N GLY A 184 25.50 6.46 18.42
CA GLY A 184 26.00 6.31 19.80
C GLY A 184 26.96 7.42 20.27
N LYS A 185 27.27 8.41 19.42
CA LYS A 185 28.17 9.52 19.76
C LYS A 185 27.40 10.79 20.02
N ILE A 186 27.72 11.44 21.14
CA ILE A 186 27.17 12.74 21.49
C ILE A 186 27.58 13.78 20.46
N VAL A 187 26.61 14.41 19.80
CA VAL A 187 26.83 15.47 18.82
C VAL A 187 26.37 16.83 19.33
N ASP A 188 25.40 16.88 20.26
CA ASP A 188 24.90 18.12 20.85
C ASP A 188 24.26 17.90 22.24
N GLU A 189 24.17 18.96 23.04
CA GLU A 189 23.54 18.97 24.36
C GLU A 189 22.82 20.29 24.63
N ALA A 190 21.64 20.21 25.28
CA ALA A 190 20.85 21.41 25.57
C ALA A 190 20.07 21.32 26.88
N PHE A 191 19.75 22.48 27.46
CA PHE A 191 18.82 22.61 28.57
C PHE A 191 17.57 23.34 28.10
N LEU A 192 16.42 22.68 28.17
CA LEU A 192 15.17 23.15 27.58
C LEU A 192 14.14 23.39 28.66
N SER A 193 13.29 24.40 28.48
CA SER A 193 12.15 24.68 29.35
C SER A 193 10.85 24.26 28.68
N SER A 194 9.73 24.27 29.41
CA SER A 194 8.42 24.04 28.78
C SER A 194 8.12 25.13 27.75
N ASN A 195 7.46 24.75 26.66
CA ASN A 195 7.19 25.56 25.46
C ASN A 195 8.45 26.13 24.79
N SER A 196 9.51 25.33 24.67
CA SER A 196 10.71 25.70 23.92
C SER A 196 11.04 24.67 22.84
N ASP A 197 11.80 25.09 21.83
CA ASP A 197 12.24 24.24 20.73
C ASP A 197 13.69 23.81 20.94
N TYR A 198 13.95 22.52 20.83
CA TYR A 198 15.29 22.00 20.55
C TYR A 198 15.54 22.14 19.06
N VAL A 199 16.72 22.65 18.67
CA VAL A 199 17.10 22.79 17.26
C VAL A 199 18.56 22.39 17.10
N TYR A 200 18.79 21.30 16.36
CA TYR A 200 20.13 20.90 15.95
C TYR A 200 20.40 21.38 14.53
N LYS A 201 21.55 22.04 14.34
CA LYS A 201 21.98 22.60 13.06
C LYS A 201 23.24 21.88 12.60
N ALA A 202 23.25 21.49 11.33
CA ALA A 202 24.40 20.87 10.68
C ALA A 202 24.68 21.55 9.34
N ASP A 203 25.89 21.36 8.81
CA ASP A 203 26.21 21.79 7.45
C ASP A 203 25.69 20.73 6.48
N LEU A 204 24.84 21.15 5.54
CA LEU A 204 24.40 20.31 4.43
C LEU A 204 25.23 20.74 3.22
N GLY A 205 26.16 19.89 2.77
CA GLY A 205 27.05 20.23 1.66
C GLY A 205 27.74 21.59 1.80
N ASP A 206 27.43 22.52 0.90
CA ASP A 206 27.97 23.89 0.86
C ASP A 206 27.07 24.89 1.63
N THR A 207 25.90 24.47 2.13
CA THR A 207 24.97 25.28 2.93
C THR A 207 25.22 25.06 4.42
N GLU A 208 25.77 26.08 5.08
CA GLU A 208 26.13 26.00 6.50
C GLU A 208 24.95 26.27 7.46
N ASN A 209 25.02 25.66 8.65
CA ASN A 209 24.09 25.89 9.78
C ASN A 209 22.61 25.69 9.44
N VAL A 210 22.28 24.64 8.68
CA VAL A 210 20.91 24.25 8.36
C VAL A 210 20.30 23.53 9.57
N PRO A 211 19.18 23.99 10.14
CA PRO A 211 18.42 23.15 11.07
C PRO A 211 18.08 21.82 10.40
N ILE A 212 18.52 20.70 10.97
CA ILE A 212 18.17 19.37 10.44
C ILE A 212 17.24 18.59 11.37
N ILE A 213 17.18 18.97 12.65
CA ILE A 213 16.25 18.41 13.64
C ILE A 213 15.67 19.57 14.45
N ALA A 214 14.34 19.62 14.57
CA ALA A 214 13.62 20.49 15.48
C ALA A 214 12.60 19.68 16.30
N VAL A 215 12.54 19.92 17.62
CA VAL A 215 11.60 19.23 18.51
C VAL A 215 10.97 20.24 19.47
N HIS A 216 9.64 20.33 19.47
CA HIS A 216 8.89 21.22 20.37
C HIS A 216 8.59 20.53 21.70
N PHE A 217 9.10 21.09 22.80
CA PHE A 217 8.88 20.62 24.16
C PHE A 217 7.68 21.35 24.75
N SER A 218 6.45 20.85 24.59
CA SER A 218 5.27 21.53 25.14
C SER A 218 5.26 21.59 26.65
N GLN A 219 5.61 20.49 27.33
CA GLN A 219 5.50 20.42 28.78
C GLN A 219 6.57 19.54 29.41
N ILE A 220 7.14 20.04 30.52
CA ILE A 220 8.01 19.28 31.41
C ILE A 220 7.25 19.08 32.72
N PHE A 221 7.22 17.83 33.18
CA PHE A 221 6.55 17.44 34.41
C PHE A 221 7.55 16.78 35.34
N SER A 222 7.65 17.30 36.57
CA SER A 222 8.37 16.64 37.64
C SER A 222 7.40 16.10 38.69
N GLY A 223 7.32 14.78 38.77
CA GLY A 223 6.52 14.05 39.74
C GLY A 223 7.36 13.58 40.94
N ARG A 224 6.69 12.98 41.93
CA ARG A 224 7.38 12.41 43.10
C ARG A 224 8.16 11.14 42.79
N GLU A 225 7.69 10.40 41.78
CA GLU A 225 8.20 9.07 41.42
C GLU A 225 8.77 9.06 40.00
N THR A 226 8.18 9.84 39.09
CA THR A 226 8.63 9.94 37.70
C THR A 226 8.66 11.38 37.21
N ASN A 227 9.63 11.69 36.37
CA ASN A 227 9.63 12.90 35.56
C ASN A 227 9.24 12.52 34.13
N ALA A 228 8.46 13.37 33.48
CA ALA A 228 7.99 13.17 32.11
C ALA A 228 8.17 14.46 31.30
N VAL A 229 8.42 14.28 30.01
CA VAL A 229 8.60 15.34 29.02
C VAL A 229 7.62 15.04 27.89
N PHE A 230 6.82 16.04 27.52
CA PHE A 230 5.88 15.94 26.43
C PHE A 230 6.40 16.75 25.25
N VAL A 231 6.43 16.12 24.08
CA VAL A 231 6.74 16.76 22.79
C VAL A 231 5.55 16.58 21.86
N ASN A 232 5.30 17.52 20.96
CA ASN A 232 4.15 17.53 20.04
C ASN A 232 4.44 18.38 18.81
N GLY A 233 5.62 18.12 18.24
CA GLY A 233 6.20 18.85 17.13
C GLY A 233 7.58 18.25 16.92
N ILE A 234 7.75 17.50 15.84
CA ILE A 234 9.01 16.86 15.45
C ILE A 234 9.18 17.13 13.97
N PHE A 235 10.27 17.79 13.62
CA PHE A 235 10.69 17.97 12.24
C PHE A 235 12.10 17.46 12.06
N GLN A 236 12.33 16.62 11.06
CA GLN A 236 13.64 16.11 10.70
C GLN A 236 13.79 16.09 9.18
N ILE A 237 14.92 16.59 8.69
CA ILE A 237 15.39 16.35 7.33
C ILE A 237 16.64 15.47 7.37
N SER A 238 16.86 14.76 6.27
CA SER A 238 18.03 13.91 6.08
C SER A 238 19.30 14.76 6.10
N ASP A 239 20.34 14.27 6.76
CA ASP A 239 21.67 14.86 6.66
C ASP A 239 22.46 14.33 5.45
N GLN A 240 21.87 13.39 4.73
CA GLN A 240 22.25 13.03 3.37
C GLN A 240 21.51 13.92 2.36
N TYR A 241 22.16 14.17 1.22
CA TYR A 241 21.59 15.05 0.20
C TYR A 241 21.97 14.59 -1.21
N VAL A 242 21.07 14.89 -2.14
CA VAL A 242 21.34 14.82 -3.58
C VAL A 242 21.98 16.14 -4.01
N LYS A 243 23.16 16.04 -4.61
CA LYS A 243 23.85 17.19 -5.20
C LYS A 243 23.40 17.36 -6.65
N VAL A 244 23.02 18.58 -7.02
CA VAL A 244 22.53 18.96 -8.35
C VAL A 244 23.27 20.19 -8.86
N GLN A 245 24.05 20.02 -9.91
CA GLN A 245 24.84 21.08 -10.55
C GLN A 245 24.54 21.19 -12.04
N ASN A 246 24.82 22.35 -12.62
CA ASN A 246 24.68 22.54 -14.06
C ASN A 246 25.63 21.61 -14.81
N GLY A 247 25.07 20.82 -15.74
CA GLY A 247 25.77 19.81 -16.51
C GLY A 247 25.77 18.42 -15.90
N ASP A 248 25.16 18.22 -14.71
CA ASP A 248 24.94 16.88 -14.17
C ASP A 248 23.89 16.15 -15.03
N ASP A 249 24.11 14.85 -15.22
CA ASP A 249 23.21 13.97 -15.96
C ASP A 249 22.42 13.08 -14.97
N PHE A 250 21.11 13.00 -15.14
CA PHE A 250 20.22 12.07 -14.45
C PHE A 250 19.42 11.31 -15.52
N GLY A 251 19.75 10.04 -15.72
CA GLY A 251 19.22 9.25 -16.83
C GLY A 251 19.52 9.91 -18.18
N GLU A 252 18.48 10.14 -18.97
CA GLU A 252 18.55 10.79 -20.29
C GLU A 252 18.60 12.33 -20.20
N MET A 253 18.48 12.91 -19.00
CA MET A 253 18.27 14.34 -18.77
C MET A 253 19.51 15.04 -18.20
N GLU A 254 19.93 16.14 -18.83
CA GLU A 254 21.04 16.99 -18.39
C GLU A 254 20.51 18.26 -17.70
N VAL A 255 21.05 18.58 -16.52
CA VAL A 255 20.74 19.81 -15.78
C VAL A 255 21.23 21.03 -16.54
N SER A 256 20.29 21.86 -16.98
CA SER A 256 20.58 23.07 -17.76
C SER A 256 20.62 24.35 -16.92
N SER A 257 19.93 24.38 -15.78
CA SER A 257 20.02 25.48 -14.81
C SER A 257 19.58 25.04 -13.41
N THR A 258 20.32 25.48 -12.40
CA THR A 258 19.94 25.45 -10.99
C THR A 258 19.93 26.86 -10.40
N SER A 259 18.94 27.18 -9.57
CA SER A 259 18.86 28.42 -8.81
C SER A 259 17.90 28.27 -7.63
N SER A 260 17.81 29.31 -6.79
CA SER A 260 16.77 29.42 -5.75
C SER A 260 15.33 29.33 -6.29
N SER A 261 15.14 29.52 -7.59
CA SER A 261 13.82 29.45 -8.25
C SER A 261 13.52 28.09 -8.86
N GLY A 262 14.42 27.10 -8.74
CA GLY A 262 14.18 25.75 -9.23
C GLY A 262 15.29 25.16 -10.11
N ILE A 263 14.98 23.99 -10.67
CA ILE A 263 15.87 23.20 -11.54
C ILE A 263 15.21 23.08 -12.92
N LYS A 264 16.02 23.19 -13.98
CA LYS A 264 15.58 22.89 -15.35
C LYS A 264 16.51 21.89 -15.99
N MET A 265 15.95 20.87 -16.60
CA MET A 265 16.69 19.81 -17.27
C MET A 265 16.19 19.65 -18.69
N ARG A 266 17.07 19.18 -19.57
CA ARG A 266 16.71 18.82 -20.94
C ARG A 266 17.42 17.56 -21.36
N ASN A 267 16.76 16.75 -22.18
CA ASN A 267 17.38 15.53 -22.68
C ASN A 267 18.70 15.83 -23.40
N SER A 268 19.75 15.12 -22.98
CA SER A 268 21.12 15.33 -23.43
C SER A 268 21.28 14.89 -24.89
N ASP A 269 20.62 13.80 -25.29
CA ASP A 269 20.59 13.25 -26.65
C ASP A 269 19.16 12.90 -27.10
N SER A 270 18.99 12.42 -28.33
CA SER A 270 17.66 12.07 -28.86
C SER A 270 17.12 10.79 -28.24
N ILE A 271 15.84 10.77 -27.87
CA ILE A 271 15.15 9.61 -27.29
C ILE A 271 14.28 8.95 -28.37
N SER A 272 14.42 7.63 -28.55
CA SER A 272 13.61 6.84 -29.48
C SER A 272 12.32 6.39 -28.81
N LEU A 273 11.16 6.68 -29.41
CA LEU A 273 9.85 6.20 -28.98
C LEU A 273 9.48 4.95 -29.80
N SER A 274 10.31 3.91 -29.71
CA SER A 274 10.07 2.66 -30.44
C SER A 274 8.88 1.92 -29.84
N LYS A 275 8.29 1.05 -30.64
CA LYS A 275 7.06 0.35 -30.31
C LYS A 275 7.28 -0.63 -29.17
N GLY A 276 6.40 -0.62 -28.18
CA GLY A 276 6.46 -1.52 -27.01
C GLY A 276 7.60 -1.20 -26.03
N ASP A 277 8.35 -0.11 -26.24
CA ASP A 277 9.45 0.25 -25.36
C ASP A 277 8.91 0.90 -24.07
N THR A 278 9.47 0.48 -22.94
CA THR A 278 9.52 1.28 -21.72
C THR A 278 10.88 1.99 -21.69
N ILE A 279 10.88 3.30 -21.53
CA ILE A 279 12.04 4.17 -21.68
C ILE A 279 12.27 4.90 -20.36
N ASP A 280 13.37 4.59 -19.69
CA ASP A 280 13.77 5.29 -18.48
C ASP A 280 14.24 6.71 -18.82
N ILE A 281 13.62 7.72 -18.19
CA ILE A 281 13.93 9.13 -18.45
C ILE A 281 14.86 9.67 -17.37
N MET A 282 14.44 9.63 -16.10
CA MET A 282 15.23 10.05 -14.93
C MET A 282 14.55 9.63 -13.63
N GLY A 283 15.31 9.25 -12.60
CA GLY A 283 14.76 8.82 -11.31
C GLY A 283 13.64 7.79 -11.48
N LYS A 284 12.46 8.05 -10.90
CA LYS A 284 11.27 7.17 -11.01
C LYS A 284 10.40 7.44 -12.24
N LEU A 285 10.81 8.32 -13.16
CA LEU A 285 10.04 8.71 -14.34
C LEU A 285 10.50 7.92 -15.57
N SER A 286 9.56 7.20 -16.17
CA SER A 286 9.75 6.49 -17.44
C SER A 286 8.62 6.83 -18.41
N PHE A 287 8.81 6.57 -19.70
CA PHE A 287 7.74 6.55 -20.70
C PHE A 287 7.40 5.11 -21.07
N VAL A 288 6.10 4.80 -21.16
CA VAL A 288 5.62 3.61 -21.84
C VAL A 288 5.14 3.98 -23.24
N VAL A 289 5.54 3.23 -24.26
CA VAL A 289 5.18 3.48 -25.67
C VAL A 289 4.37 2.31 -26.23
N ALA A 290 3.23 2.61 -26.85
CA ALA A 290 2.39 1.60 -27.48
C ALA A 290 3.14 0.78 -28.54
N ASP A 291 2.95 -0.55 -28.54
CA ASP A 291 3.24 -1.40 -29.69
C ASP A 291 2.19 -1.25 -30.80
N ALA A 292 2.16 -0.07 -31.39
CA ALA A 292 1.25 0.28 -32.47
C ALA A 292 1.94 1.05 -33.58
N ASN A 293 1.32 1.17 -34.76
CA ASN A 293 1.88 2.02 -35.84
C ASN A 293 1.79 3.49 -35.48
N GLU A 294 0.66 3.86 -34.91
CA GLU A 294 0.34 5.20 -34.43
C GLU A 294 1.07 5.46 -33.11
N LEU A 295 1.72 6.61 -32.97
CA LEU A 295 2.45 6.95 -31.76
C LEU A 295 1.47 7.28 -30.63
N ARG A 296 1.52 6.46 -29.58
CA ARG A 296 0.95 6.73 -28.27
C ARG A 296 1.99 6.46 -27.20
N PHE A 297 2.10 7.34 -26.23
CA PHE A 297 3.00 7.15 -25.09
C PHE A 297 2.52 7.96 -23.89
N ALA A 298 2.94 7.57 -22.69
CA ALA A 298 2.59 8.26 -21.45
C ALA A 298 3.75 8.20 -20.46
N PRO A 299 3.95 9.25 -19.62
CA PRO A 299 4.77 9.12 -18.44
C PRO A 299 4.12 8.14 -17.46
N ILE A 300 4.95 7.32 -16.84
CA ILE A 300 4.60 6.39 -15.77
C ILE A 300 5.59 6.59 -14.62
N VAL A 301 5.10 6.44 -13.39
CA VAL A 301 5.97 6.36 -12.22
C VAL A 301 6.21 4.90 -11.90
N GLU A 302 7.44 4.58 -11.57
CA GLU A 302 7.79 3.26 -11.07
C GLU A 302 7.09 2.99 -9.73
N THR A 303 6.18 2.01 -9.74
CA THR A 303 5.50 1.47 -8.55
C THR A 303 5.99 0.06 -8.23
N SER A 304 7.19 -0.33 -8.69
CA SER A 304 7.76 -1.67 -8.50
C SER A 304 8.26 -1.90 -7.06
N GLU A 305 8.59 -0.82 -6.36
CA GLU A 305 8.98 -0.88 -4.94
C GLU A 305 7.75 -1.21 -4.09
N PRO A 306 7.89 -1.97 -2.99
CA PRO A 306 6.80 -2.24 -2.08
C PRO A 306 6.22 -0.96 -1.45
N GLY A 307 4.91 -0.94 -1.28
CA GLY A 307 4.20 0.18 -0.67
C GLY A 307 2.82 0.43 -1.27
N THR A 308 2.12 1.41 -0.71
CA THR A 308 0.84 1.87 -1.21
C THR A 308 1.05 3.11 -2.08
N TYR A 309 0.62 3.04 -3.34
CA TYR A 309 0.71 4.12 -4.31
C TYR A 309 -0.66 4.68 -4.64
N GLU A 310 -0.78 5.99 -4.60
CA GLU A 310 -1.99 6.71 -4.98
C GLU A 310 -1.96 7.05 -6.48
N LEU A 311 -2.73 6.34 -7.29
CA LEU A 311 -2.88 6.64 -8.72
C LEU A 311 -4.08 7.56 -8.92
N ARG A 312 -3.86 8.87 -8.85
CA ARG A 312 -4.93 9.86 -9.01
C ARG A 312 -5.28 10.19 -10.47
N GLY A 313 -6.48 10.73 -10.64
CA GLY A 313 -6.91 11.41 -11.86
C GLY A 313 -6.61 12.89 -11.86
N THR A 314 -6.95 13.52 -12.98
CA THR A 314 -6.76 14.95 -13.18
C THR A 314 -7.59 15.72 -12.19
N VAL A 315 -6.97 16.71 -11.56
CA VAL A 315 -7.58 17.50 -10.49
C VAL A 315 -8.74 18.34 -11.02
N HIS A 316 -9.82 18.39 -10.24
CA HIS A 316 -10.81 19.45 -10.33
C HIS A 316 -10.34 20.63 -9.48
N ASP A 317 -10.04 21.77 -10.08
CA ASP A 317 -9.69 23.03 -9.41
C ASP A 317 -10.02 24.25 -10.30
N ASP A 318 -9.62 25.45 -9.87
CA ASP A 318 -9.83 26.69 -10.64
C ASP A 318 -9.07 26.72 -11.98
N LYS A 319 -8.03 25.89 -12.16
CA LYS A 319 -7.25 25.80 -13.41
C LYS A 319 -7.84 24.76 -14.36
N PHE A 320 -8.33 23.65 -13.81
CA PHE A 320 -8.91 22.50 -14.50
C PHE A 320 -10.30 22.21 -13.91
N ASP A 321 -11.35 22.67 -14.58
CA ASP A 321 -12.76 22.40 -14.23
C ASP A 321 -13.15 20.95 -14.64
N THR A 322 -12.37 19.97 -14.20
CA THR A 322 -12.49 18.57 -14.60
C THR A 322 -13.73 17.96 -13.97
N MET A 323 -14.67 17.50 -14.79
CA MET A 323 -15.88 16.78 -14.35
C MET A 323 -16.03 15.40 -14.99
N VAL A 324 -15.09 15.02 -15.86
CA VAL A 324 -15.11 13.75 -16.59
C VAL A 324 -13.75 13.10 -16.48
N TRP A 325 -13.73 11.89 -15.93
CA TRP A 325 -12.57 11.04 -15.83
C TRP A 325 -12.73 9.81 -16.72
N THR A 326 -11.67 9.49 -17.44
CA THR A 326 -11.50 8.33 -18.33
C THR A 326 -10.07 7.83 -18.16
N PRO A 327 -9.68 6.67 -18.68
CA PRO A 327 -8.30 6.20 -18.55
C PRO A 327 -7.24 7.15 -19.15
N PHE A 328 -7.65 8.09 -20.00
CA PHE A 328 -6.80 9.14 -20.55
C PHE A 328 -6.34 10.18 -19.52
N ASN A 329 -7.13 10.43 -18.48
CA ASN A 329 -6.84 11.47 -17.48
C ASN A 329 -7.02 10.96 -16.04
N PHE A 330 -7.24 9.65 -15.87
CA PHE A 330 -7.27 8.95 -14.60
C PHE A 330 -6.53 7.62 -14.73
N GLU A 331 -5.31 7.58 -14.19
CA GLU A 331 -4.41 6.42 -14.29
C GLU A 331 -4.95 5.16 -13.60
N GLY A 332 -5.79 5.33 -12.58
CA GLY A 332 -6.42 4.22 -11.88
C GLY A 332 -7.37 3.39 -12.75
N PHE A 333 -7.92 3.93 -13.84
CA PHE A 333 -8.77 3.14 -14.72
C PHE A 333 -7.99 2.27 -15.70
N TYR A 334 -8.57 1.11 -16.05
CA TYR A 334 -7.97 0.19 -16.98
C TYR A 334 -7.79 0.82 -18.37
N TYR A 335 -6.57 0.71 -18.90
CA TYR A 335 -6.22 1.11 -20.26
C TYR A 335 -5.22 0.13 -20.89
N ASN A 336 -5.52 -0.35 -22.09
CA ASN A 336 -4.54 -1.02 -22.93
C ASN A 336 -4.00 -0.02 -23.96
N ILE A 337 -2.72 0.35 -23.82
CA ILE A 337 -2.06 1.38 -24.64
C ILE A 337 -1.76 0.91 -26.06
N ASP A 338 -1.48 -0.38 -26.24
CA ASP A 338 -1.13 -0.97 -27.54
C ASP A 338 -2.33 -0.97 -28.48
N GLU A 339 -3.51 -1.29 -27.95
CA GLU A 339 -4.75 -1.36 -28.72
C GLU A 339 -5.61 -0.09 -28.61
N ASN A 340 -5.22 0.86 -27.76
CA ASN A 340 -5.96 2.08 -27.43
C ASN A 340 -7.37 1.80 -26.89
N ILE A 341 -7.45 0.86 -25.94
CA ILE A 341 -8.72 0.40 -25.37
C ILE A 341 -8.93 1.05 -24.01
N SER A 342 -10.01 1.82 -23.93
CA SER A 342 -10.55 2.41 -22.70
C SER A 342 -11.97 1.92 -22.49
N THR A 343 -12.30 1.45 -21.29
CA THR A 343 -13.63 0.89 -21.00
C THR A 343 -14.46 1.75 -20.06
N GLU A 344 -13.82 2.50 -19.16
CA GLU A 344 -14.45 3.16 -18.01
C GLU A 344 -14.61 4.69 -18.20
N SER A 345 -15.61 5.26 -17.56
CA SER A 345 -15.78 6.70 -17.41
C SER A 345 -16.52 7.04 -16.11
N LEU A 346 -16.09 8.10 -15.42
CA LEU A 346 -16.75 8.69 -14.26
C LEU A 346 -17.08 10.15 -14.59
N THR A 347 -18.34 10.56 -14.44
CA THR A 347 -18.82 11.87 -14.85
C THR A 347 -19.66 12.50 -13.74
N ILE A 348 -19.37 13.75 -13.40
CA ILE A 348 -20.24 14.59 -12.57
C ILE A 348 -21.14 15.41 -13.50
N GLU A 349 -22.42 15.06 -13.55
CA GLU A 349 -23.44 15.77 -14.35
C GLU A 349 -23.91 17.05 -13.67
N LYS A 350 -23.88 17.10 -12.33
CA LYS A 350 -24.31 18.26 -11.53
C LYS A 350 -23.56 18.36 -10.21
N LEU A 351 -22.89 19.48 -10.00
CA LEU A 351 -22.19 19.86 -8.77
C LEU A 351 -22.68 21.22 -8.29
N ASP A 352 -23.34 21.25 -7.13
CA ASP A 352 -23.85 22.46 -6.49
C ASP A 352 -22.97 22.82 -5.28
N GLY A 353 -21.97 23.68 -5.51
CA GLY A 353 -21.01 24.04 -4.47
C GLY A 353 -20.08 22.87 -4.14
N ARG A 354 -20.29 22.23 -3.00
CA ARG A 354 -19.53 21.05 -2.54
C ARG A 354 -20.38 19.78 -2.49
N THR A 355 -21.52 19.78 -3.16
CA THR A 355 -22.46 18.66 -3.13
C THR A 355 -22.72 18.19 -4.54
N ILE A 356 -22.47 16.92 -4.78
CA ILE A 356 -22.92 16.22 -5.98
C ILE A 356 -24.35 15.78 -5.71
N ASP A 357 -25.28 16.16 -6.57
CA ASP A 357 -26.70 15.82 -6.41
C ASP A 357 -26.95 14.31 -6.55
N ASP A 358 -28.09 13.84 -6.03
CA ASP A 358 -28.60 12.49 -6.25
C ASP A 358 -28.58 12.15 -7.75
N GLU A 359 -28.14 10.93 -8.10
CA GLU A 359 -28.02 10.43 -9.47
C GLU A 359 -27.11 11.23 -10.43
N ALA A 360 -26.34 12.20 -9.92
CA ALA A 360 -25.50 13.11 -10.71
C ALA A 360 -24.03 12.71 -10.82
N LEU A 361 -23.54 11.77 -10.02
CA LEU A 361 -22.30 11.06 -10.27
C LEU A 361 -22.62 9.80 -11.07
N VAL A 362 -22.10 9.71 -12.30
CA VAL A 362 -22.39 8.63 -13.23
C VAL A 362 -21.11 7.91 -13.59
N TYR A 363 -21.04 6.63 -13.22
CA TYR A 363 -20.01 5.72 -13.70
C TYR A 363 -20.56 4.86 -14.84
N SER A 364 -19.79 4.67 -15.90
CA SER A 364 -20.14 3.76 -16.98
C SER A 364 -18.93 2.96 -17.45
N THR A 365 -19.16 1.70 -17.76
CA THR A 365 -18.16 0.84 -18.38
C THR A 365 -18.73 -0.02 -19.51
N LYS A 366 -17.92 -0.30 -20.54
CA LYS A 366 -18.32 -1.08 -21.72
C LYS A 366 -17.26 -2.11 -22.11
N PRO A 367 -17.67 -3.31 -22.55
CA PRO A 367 -16.73 -4.33 -22.97
C PRO A 367 -16.12 -4.01 -24.34
N GLU A 368 -14.81 -4.17 -24.45
CA GLU A 368 -14.03 -3.94 -25.67
C GLU A 368 -13.19 -5.16 -26.03
N ASN A 369 -12.87 -5.34 -27.31
CA ASN A 369 -12.10 -6.51 -27.78
C ASN A 369 -10.60 -6.26 -27.63
N VAL A 370 -9.91 -7.16 -26.95
CA VAL A 370 -8.43 -7.23 -26.90
C VAL A 370 -7.95 -8.50 -27.59
N LYS A 371 -6.79 -8.44 -28.24
CA LYS A 371 -6.17 -9.65 -28.82
C LYS A 371 -5.66 -10.58 -27.73
N PHE A 372 -5.62 -11.87 -28.04
CA PHE A 372 -4.80 -12.82 -27.27
C PHE A 372 -3.32 -12.61 -27.63
N GLU A 373 -2.43 -12.95 -26.71
CA GLU A 373 -1.00 -13.03 -27.01
C GLU A 373 -0.74 -14.08 -28.11
N HIS A 374 -1.43 -15.21 -28.03
CA HIS A 374 -1.43 -16.18 -29.14
C HIS A 374 -2.30 -15.69 -30.31
N GLU A 375 -1.67 -15.10 -31.34
CA GLU A 375 -2.34 -14.50 -32.51
C GLU A 375 -3.38 -15.41 -33.19
N GLY A 376 -3.19 -16.74 -33.13
CA GLY A 376 -4.07 -17.73 -33.76
C GLY A 376 -5.49 -17.79 -33.18
N TRP A 377 -5.71 -17.23 -31.98
CA TRP A 377 -7.01 -17.29 -31.29
C TRP A 377 -7.91 -16.07 -31.54
N GLY A 378 -7.39 -15.00 -32.15
CA GLY A 378 -8.17 -13.80 -32.43
C GLY A 378 -8.20 -12.84 -31.23
N SER A 379 -9.37 -12.64 -30.62
CA SER A 379 -9.57 -11.66 -29.55
C SER A 379 -10.61 -12.13 -28.53
N TYR A 380 -10.54 -11.64 -27.30
CA TYR A 380 -11.57 -11.77 -26.28
C TYR A 380 -12.06 -10.38 -25.84
N LYS A 381 -13.14 -10.33 -25.05
CA LYS A 381 -13.68 -9.07 -24.52
C LYS A 381 -13.22 -8.82 -23.10
N VAL A 382 -12.72 -7.63 -22.84
CA VAL A 382 -12.39 -7.11 -21.51
C VAL A 382 -13.32 -5.98 -21.13
N ILE A 383 -13.52 -5.78 -19.83
CA ILE A 383 -14.24 -4.66 -19.25
C ILE A 383 -13.53 -4.23 -17.97
N GLY A 384 -13.22 -2.94 -17.83
CA GLY A 384 -12.81 -2.37 -16.55
C GLY A 384 -14.02 -2.24 -15.64
N PHE A 385 -13.94 -2.70 -14.40
CA PHE A 385 -15.01 -2.55 -13.42
C PHE A 385 -14.42 -2.13 -12.08
N MET A 386 -14.69 -0.88 -11.68
CA MET A 386 -14.17 -0.27 -10.45
C MET A 386 -12.63 -0.31 -10.42
N ALA A 387 -11.99 0.12 -11.53
CA ALA A 387 -10.54 0.14 -11.71
C ALA A 387 -9.84 -1.22 -11.82
N GLU A 388 -10.57 -2.33 -11.93
CA GLU A 388 -9.99 -3.66 -12.18
C GLU A 388 -10.36 -4.22 -13.56
N LYS A 389 -9.43 -4.95 -14.19
CA LYS A 389 -9.63 -5.62 -15.48
C LYS A 389 -10.41 -6.93 -15.29
N TYR A 390 -11.54 -7.07 -15.97
CA TYR A 390 -12.33 -8.30 -16.04
C TYR A 390 -12.50 -8.80 -17.47
N PHE A 391 -12.65 -10.12 -17.61
CA PHE A 391 -13.16 -10.81 -18.78
C PHE A 391 -14.68 -10.61 -18.88
N ALA A 392 -15.14 -10.22 -20.07
CA ALA A 392 -16.55 -9.97 -20.37
C ALA A 392 -17.14 -10.95 -21.41
N GLY A 393 -16.31 -11.72 -22.12
CA GLY A 393 -16.78 -12.72 -23.08
C GLY A 393 -15.87 -12.94 -24.28
N TYR A 394 -16.40 -13.60 -25.30
CA TYR A 394 -15.74 -13.88 -26.57
C TYR A 394 -16.56 -13.36 -27.75
N PRO A 395 -15.91 -12.76 -28.77
CA PRO A 395 -16.50 -12.56 -30.09
C PRO A 395 -16.85 -13.89 -30.79
N GLU A 396 -17.68 -13.82 -31.83
CA GLU A 396 -17.97 -14.98 -32.69
C GLU A 396 -16.70 -15.55 -33.34
N ASN A 397 -16.63 -16.88 -33.49
CA ASN A 397 -15.52 -17.61 -34.11
C ASN A 397 -14.20 -17.59 -33.34
N THR A 398 -14.26 -17.39 -32.01
CA THR A 398 -13.11 -17.42 -31.11
C THR A 398 -12.99 -18.78 -30.44
N LEU A 399 -11.78 -19.34 -30.34
CA LEU A 399 -11.50 -20.63 -29.67
C LEU A 399 -12.46 -21.77 -30.10
N GLY A 400 -12.77 -21.84 -31.40
CA GLY A 400 -13.64 -22.89 -31.96
C GLY A 400 -15.15 -22.66 -31.77
N ASN A 401 -15.57 -21.60 -31.09
CA ASN A 401 -16.98 -21.31 -30.85
C ASN A 401 -17.65 -20.56 -32.01
N SER A 402 -18.72 -21.13 -32.57
CA SER A 402 -19.47 -20.55 -33.70
C SER A 402 -20.32 -19.33 -33.35
N LYS A 403 -20.51 -19.05 -32.06
CA LYS A 403 -21.25 -17.90 -31.53
C LYS A 403 -20.40 -17.16 -30.52
N GLY A 404 -20.61 -15.86 -30.40
CA GLY A 404 -20.03 -15.07 -29.33
C GLY A 404 -20.63 -15.47 -27.98
N ILE A 405 -19.82 -15.35 -26.94
CA ILE A 405 -20.18 -15.60 -25.54
C ILE A 405 -20.09 -14.25 -24.83
N SER A 406 -21.05 -13.95 -23.96
CA SER A 406 -21.05 -12.72 -23.16
C SER A 406 -21.39 -13.10 -21.73
N VAL A 407 -20.37 -13.23 -20.88
CA VAL A 407 -20.60 -13.59 -19.46
C VAL A 407 -21.33 -12.46 -18.72
N LEU A 408 -21.19 -11.22 -19.20
CA LEU A 408 -21.90 -10.06 -18.67
C LEU A 408 -23.42 -10.13 -18.92
N SER A 409 -23.87 -10.82 -19.97
CA SER A 409 -25.32 -11.05 -20.21
C SER A 409 -25.96 -11.88 -19.11
N ASP A 410 -25.18 -12.79 -18.54
CA ASP A 410 -25.55 -13.63 -17.39
C ASP A 410 -25.10 -13.00 -16.07
N ARG A 411 -24.72 -11.71 -16.13
CA ARG A 411 -24.33 -10.85 -15.00
C ARG A 411 -23.09 -11.31 -14.24
N VAL A 412 -22.16 -11.92 -14.97
CA VAL A 412 -20.91 -12.44 -14.43
C VAL A 412 -19.73 -11.61 -14.95
N LEU A 413 -18.77 -11.35 -14.06
CA LEU A 413 -17.43 -10.85 -14.37
C LEU A 413 -16.40 -11.84 -13.81
N SER A 414 -15.39 -12.20 -14.61
CA SER A 414 -14.31 -13.11 -14.20
C SER A 414 -12.95 -12.46 -14.47
N LYS A 415 -11.91 -12.77 -13.69
CA LYS A 415 -10.56 -12.24 -13.94
C LYS A 415 -9.87 -13.03 -15.06
N VAL A 416 -9.09 -12.35 -15.89
CA VAL A 416 -8.11 -13.00 -16.78
C VAL A 416 -6.89 -13.33 -15.93
N LEU A 417 -6.49 -14.60 -15.89
CA LEU A 417 -5.39 -15.09 -15.05
C LEU A 417 -4.10 -15.30 -15.85
N ILE A 418 -4.23 -15.83 -17.07
CA ILE A 418 -3.09 -16.08 -17.97
C ILE A 418 -3.51 -15.69 -19.38
N ASP A 419 -2.65 -14.96 -20.08
CA ASP A 419 -2.70 -14.68 -21.52
C ASP A 419 -1.23 -14.52 -21.94
N ASP A 420 -0.65 -15.59 -22.48
CA ASP A 420 0.81 -15.75 -22.63
C ASP A 420 1.12 -16.64 -23.85
N ASP A 421 2.05 -16.25 -24.70
CA ASP A 421 2.50 -17.03 -25.85
C ASP A 421 3.91 -17.63 -25.68
N ASP A 422 4.55 -17.47 -24.52
CA ASP A 422 5.88 -17.99 -24.23
C ASP A 422 5.96 -19.50 -24.43
N LYS A 423 7.06 -19.91 -25.06
CA LYS A 423 7.29 -21.32 -25.35
C LYS A 423 7.68 -22.10 -24.08
N LYS A 424 6.80 -23.00 -23.64
CA LYS A 424 7.03 -23.90 -22.50
C LYS A 424 7.18 -25.34 -22.96
N SER A 425 8.10 -26.08 -22.33
CA SER A 425 8.34 -27.50 -22.62
C SER A 425 7.81 -28.40 -21.51
N LEU A 426 7.03 -29.41 -21.87
CA LEU A 426 6.50 -30.44 -20.98
C LEU A 426 7.04 -31.80 -21.41
N PHE A 427 7.54 -32.58 -20.47
CA PHE A 427 7.84 -33.99 -20.72
C PHE A 427 6.62 -34.85 -20.39
N THR A 428 6.52 -36.03 -21.00
CA THR A 428 5.49 -37.00 -20.64
C THR A 428 5.49 -37.31 -19.14
N GLY A 429 4.34 -37.17 -18.49
CA GLY A 429 4.15 -37.30 -17.05
C GLY A 429 4.29 -36.00 -16.26
N SER A 430 4.79 -34.91 -16.86
CA SER A 430 4.86 -33.57 -16.25
C SER A 430 3.53 -32.83 -16.38
N SER A 431 3.34 -31.82 -15.53
CA SER A 431 2.20 -30.91 -15.61
C SER A 431 2.65 -29.47 -15.87
N LEU A 432 1.87 -28.77 -16.68
CA LEU A 432 1.86 -27.32 -16.73
C LEU A 432 1.07 -26.82 -15.53
N ALA A 433 1.68 -26.00 -14.68
CA ALA A 433 0.99 -25.29 -13.62
C ALA A 433 0.09 -24.21 -14.22
N LEU A 434 -1.13 -24.12 -13.69
CA LEU A 434 -2.13 -23.12 -14.05
C LEU A 434 -2.64 -22.48 -12.74
N GLU A 435 -3.32 -21.35 -12.84
CA GLU A 435 -3.83 -20.63 -11.68
C GLU A 435 -5.08 -21.30 -11.08
N ASN A 436 -5.55 -20.86 -9.90
CA ASN A 436 -6.70 -21.41 -9.18
C ASN A 436 -6.62 -22.92 -8.89
N GLY A 437 -5.41 -23.46 -8.72
CA GLY A 437 -5.16 -24.85 -8.39
C GLY A 437 -5.36 -25.82 -9.57
N TYR A 438 -5.40 -25.30 -10.80
CA TYR A 438 -5.45 -26.11 -12.02
C TYR A 438 -4.06 -26.60 -12.43
N SER A 439 -3.99 -27.74 -13.11
CA SER A 439 -2.77 -28.19 -13.77
C SER A 439 -3.08 -29.10 -14.95
N LEU A 440 -2.39 -28.88 -16.07
CA LEU A 440 -2.58 -29.65 -17.30
C LEU A 440 -1.43 -30.63 -17.50
N LYS A 441 -1.71 -31.92 -17.35
CA LYS A 441 -0.70 -32.98 -17.42
C LYS A 441 -0.57 -33.55 -18.82
N ALA A 442 0.64 -33.55 -19.36
CA ALA A 442 0.96 -34.25 -20.61
C ALA A 442 1.11 -35.76 -20.32
N SER A 443 0.01 -36.48 -20.23
CA SER A 443 0.00 -37.86 -19.72
C SER A 443 0.64 -38.86 -20.68
N GLN A 444 0.44 -38.71 -21.98
CA GLN A 444 1.04 -39.62 -22.98
C GLN A 444 1.17 -38.98 -24.36
N VAL A 445 2.25 -39.32 -25.09
CA VAL A 445 2.40 -39.02 -26.53
C VAL A 445 2.08 -40.27 -27.36
N ASP A 446 1.33 -40.09 -28.44
CA ASP A 446 0.94 -41.19 -29.33
C ASP A 446 2.16 -41.86 -29.98
N VAL A 447 1.96 -43.09 -30.47
CA VAL A 447 3.05 -43.91 -31.05
C VAL A 447 3.72 -43.26 -32.27
N ASN A 448 3.04 -42.33 -32.94
CA ASN A 448 3.56 -41.63 -34.12
C ASN A 448 4.22 -40.29 -33.79
N GLY A 449 4.14 -39.81 -32.54
CA GLY A 449 4.66 -38.51 -32.12
C GLY A 449 3.91 -37.31 -32.71
N LYS A 450 2.60 -37.45 -32.94
CA LYS A 450 1.73 -36.42 -33.56
C LYS A 450 0.64 -35.90 -32.65
N SER A 451 0.32 -36.62 -31.58
CA SER A 451 -0.76 -36.23 -30.67
C SER A 451 -0.37 -36.52 -29.22
N VAL A 452 -0.96 -35.75 -28.31
CA VAL A 452 -0.79 -35.86 -26.86
C VAL A 452 -2.14 -36.12 -26.21
N LEU A 453 -2.18 -37.04 -25.24
CA LEU A 453 -3.26 -37.15 -24.28
C LEU A 453 -2.95 -36.22 -23.10
N PHE A 454 -3.80 -35.23 -22.91
CA PHE A 454 -3.80 -34.36 -21.75
C PHE A 454 -4.82 -34.81 -20.70
N GLU A 455 -4.48 -34.59 -19.44
CA GLU A 455 -5.36 -34.76 -18.28
C GLU A 455 -5.34 -33.46 -17.47
N LEU A 456 -6.49 -32.80 -17.34
CA LEU A 456 -6.64 -31.59 -16.54
C LEU A 456 -7.05 -31.94 -15.11
N TYR A 457 -6.34 -31.38 -14.14
CA TYR A 457 -6.62 -31.55 -12.72
C TYR A 457 -6.96 -30.21 -12.07
N LYS A 458 -7.86 -30.23 -11.08
CA LYS A 458 -8.04 -29.15 -10.10
C LYS A 458 -7.83 -29.70 -8.71
N ASN A 459 -6.91 -29.12 -7.95
CA ASN A 459 -6.57 -29.56 -6.58
C ASN A 459 -6.26 -31.07 -6.52
N GLY A 460 -5.55 -31.58 -7.52
CA GLY A 460 -5.17 -32.99 -7.65
C GLY A 460 -6.28 -33.95 -8.10
N LYS A 461 -7.50 -33.47 -8.34
CA LYS A 461 -8.61 -34.28 -8.87
C LYS A 461 -8.75 -34.12 -10.37
N LEU A 462 -8.80 -35.23 -11.10
CA LEU A 462 -9.02 -35.25 -12.55
C LEU A 462 -10.40 -34.65 -12.87
N LEU A 463 -10.42 -33.65 -13.74
CA LEU A 463 -11.62 -32.97 -14.22
C LEU A 463 -11.96 -33.34 -15.66
N ASP A 464 -10.97 -33.27 -16.54
CA ASP A 464 -11.13 -33.50 -17.97
C ASP A 464 -9.92 -34.22 -18.57
N SER A 465 -10.10 -34.84 -19.74
CA SER A 465 -9.03 -35.43 -20.52
C SER A 465 -9.31 -35.33 -22.02
N GLY A 466 -8.30 -34.96 -22.80
CA GLY A 466 -8.45 -34.75 -24.24
C GLY A 466 -7.22 -35.19 -25.02
N ILE A 467 -7.45 -35.69 -26.25
CA ILE A 467 -6.36 -35.98 -27.19
C ILE A 467 -6.26 -34.81 -28.16
N VAL A 468 -5.10 -34.17 -28.20
CA VAL A 468 -4.85 -33.03 -29.08
C VAL A 468 -3.70 -33.33 -30.03
N SER A 469 -3.87 -32.99 -31.29
CA SER A 469 -2.82 -33.14 -32.30
C SER A 469 -1.88 -31.94 -32.30
N GLN A 470 -0.66 -32.13 -32.79
CA GLN A 470 0.27 -31.03 -33.02
C GLN A 470 -0.39 -29.93 -33.87
N GLY A 471 -0.21 -28.68 -33.44
CA GLY A 471 -0.82 -27.48 -34.03
C GLY A 471 -2.29 -27.28 -33.66
N GLY A 472 -2.86 -28.11 -32.79
CA GLY A 472 -4.20 -27.93 -32.25
C GLY A 472 -4.18 -27.35 -30.84
N ASP A 473 -5.38 -27.07 -30.33
CA ASP A 473 -5.60 -26.48 -29.02
C ASP A 473 -6.28 -27.48 -28.08
N TYR A 474 -5.80 -27.55 -26.84
CA TYR A 474 -6.57 -28.12 -25.74
C TYR A 474 -7.48 -27.02 -25.21
N ILE A 475 -8.79 -27.25 -25.21
CA ILE A 475 -9.78 -26.29 -24.70
C ILE A 475 -10.64 -27.00 -23.67
N TYR A 476 -10.70 -26.42 -22.47
CA TYR A 476 -11.62 -26.83 -21.42
C TYR A 476 -12.72 -25.78 -21.27
N GLU A 477 -13.95 -26.20 -21.52
CA GLU A 477 -15.16 -25.39 -21.38
C GLU A 477 -15.90 -25.78 -20.10
N THR A 478 -16.40 -24.79 -19.37
CA THR A 478 -17.21 -25.00 -18.17
C THR A 478 -18.22 -23.87 -18.02
N ASP A 479 -19.25 -24.09 -17.21
CA ASP A 479 -20.18 -23.04 -16.84
C ASP A 479 -19.51 -22.11 -15.81
N ILE A 480 -19.70 -20.80 -15.97
CA ILE A 480 -19.23 -19.75 -15.03
C ILE A 480 -20.44 -18.92 -14.63
N GLY A 481 -20.91 -19.10 -13.40
CA GLY A 481 -22.20 -18.56 -12.95
C GLY A 481 -23.35 -19.03 -13.85
N GLY A 482 -24.07 -18.07 -14.44
CA GLY A 482 -25.16 -18.36 -15.39
C GLY A 482 -24.70 -18.58 -16.83
N ALA A 483 -23.45 -18.28 -17.17
CA ALA A 483 -22.92 -18.41 -18.52
C ALA A 483 -22.48 -19.84 -18.80
N GLU A 484 -23.12 -20.49 -19.77
CA GLU A 484 -22.86 -21.91 -20.10
C GLU A 484 -21.74 -22.09 -21.13
N ASN A 485 -20.99 -23.20 -21.02
CA ASN A 485 -19.96 -23.63 -21.98
C ASN A 485 -18.92 -22.55 -22.32
N VAL A 486 -18.40 -21.86 -21.30
CA VAL A 486 -17.37 -20.82 -21.49
C VAL A 486 -16.01 -21.50 -21.63
N PRO A 487 -15.27 -21.30 -22.74
CA PRO A 487 -13.86 -21.66 -22.81
C PRO A 487 -13.10 -20.98 -21.66
N MET A 488 -12.63 -21.75 -20.70
CA MET A 488 -11.99 -21.23 -19.51
C MET A 488 -10.48 -21.39 -19.54
N ILE A 489 -10.01 -22.49 -20.14
CA ILE A 489 -8.58 -22.79 -20.33
C ILE A 489 -8.37 -23.16 -21.78
N ALA A 490 -7.41 -22.51 -22.45
CA ALA A 490 -6.94 -22.85 -23.78
C ALA A 490 -5.40 -23.01 -23.76
N VAL A 491 -4.88 -24.08 -24.37
CA VAL A 491 -3.44 -24.33 -24.49
C VAL A 491 -3.11 -24.78 -25.90
N HIS A 492 -2.29 -24.01 -26.61
CA HIS A 492 -1.85 -24.30 -27.97
C HIS A 492 -0.63 -25.21 -27.97
N ILE A 493 -0.66 -26.30 -28.77
CA ILE A 493 0.45 -27.23 -28.88
C ILE A 493 1.25 -26.94 -30.16
N SER A 494 2.39 -26.26 -30.04
CA SER A 494 3.21 -25.95 -31.21
C SER A 494 3.93 -27.18 -31.77
N THR A 495 4.50 -28.02 -30.90
CA THR A 495 5.28 -29.20 -31.34
C THR A 495 5.10 -30.40 -30.41
N VAL A 496 4.89 -31.58 -30.99
CA VAL A 496 4.98 -32.86 -30.29
C VAL A 496 6.25 -33.56 -30.77
N PHE A 497 7.09 -33.97 -29.83
CA PHE A 497 8.36 -34.61 -30.11
C PHE A 497 8.45 -35.97 -29.41
N ARG A 498 8.65 -37.03 -30.18
CA ARG A 498 8.83 -38.39 -29.67
C ARG A 498 10.30 -38.78 -29.76
N SER A 499 10.88 -39.24 -28.65
CA SER A 499 12.27 -39.69 -28.58
C SER A 499 12.36 -41.18 -28.21
N THR A 500 13.58 -41.72 -28.23
CA THR A 500 13.84 -43.07 -27.69
C THR A 500 13.86 -43.10 -26.16
N GLU A 501 14.15 -41.96 -25.51
CA GLU A 501 14.31 -41.86 -24.05
C GLU A 501 13.18 -41.11 -23.37
N THR A 502 12.75 -39.96 -23.90
CA THR A 502 11.67 -39.16 -23.30
C THR A 502 10.92 -38.36 -24.36
N ASP A 503 9.60 -38.45 -24.33
CA ASP A 503 8.74 -37.66 -25.23
C ASP A 503 8.52 -36.27 -24.62
N ALA A 504 8.57 -35.25 -25.48
CA ALA A 504 8.44 -33.84 -25.13
C ALA A 504 7.29 -33.20 -25.92
N VAL A 505 6.64 -32.22 -25.31
CA VAL A 505 5.54 -31.44 -25.85
C VAL A 505 5.89 -29.98 -25.63
N PHE A 506 5.81 -29.17 -26.67
CA PHE A 506 6.02 -27.73 -26.58
C PHE A 506 4.66 -27.04 -26.72
N VAL A 507 4.35 -26.17 -25.78
CA VAL A 507 3.17 -25.30 -25.78
C VAL A 507 3.64 -23.86 -25.97
N GLU A 508 2.84 -23.07 -26.69
CA GLU A 508 3.19 -21.72 -27.15
C GLU A 508 1.87 -20.99 -27.39
N GLY A 509 1.31 -20.45 -26.31
CA GLY A 509 -0.08 -20.00 -26.20
C GLY A 509 -0.80 -20.69 -25.04
N ILE A 510 -1.07 -19.95 -23.97
CA ILE A 510 -1.84 -20.34 -22.79
C ILE A 510 -2.79 -19.19 -22.47
N PHE A 511 -4.08 -19.51 -22.37
CA PHE A 511 -5.09 -18.58 -21.89
C PHE A 511 -5.89 -19.21 -20.77
N GLN A 512 -6.12 -18.46 -19.70
CA GLN A 512 -6.93 -18.89 -18.57
C GLN A 512 -7.73 -17.71 -17.98
N ILE A 513 -9.01 -17.95 -17.70
CA ILE A 513 -9.82 -17.08 -16.84
C ILE A 513 -10.11 -17.77 -15.51
N SER A 514 -10.46 -16.96 -14.51
CA SER A 514 -10.79 -17.41 -13.17
C SER A 514 -12.16 -18.10 -13.14
N ASP A 515 -12.22 -19.21 -12.42
CA ASP A 515 -13.48 -19.83 -12.02
C ASP A 515 -14.02 -19.28 -10.69
N ASP A 516 -13.27 -18.40 -10.04
CA ASP A 516 -13.79 -17.45 -9.06
C ASP A 516 -14.24 -16.19 -9.80
N TYR A 517 -15.51 -15.82 -9.63
CA TYR A 517 -16.19 -14.81 -10.43
C TYR A 517 -17.10 -13.95 -9.55
N LEU A 518 -17.31 -12.71 -10.01
CA LEU A 518 -18.26 -11.77 -9.42
C LEU A 518 -19.60 -11.88 -10.14
N GLU A 519 -20.67 -12.13 -9.40
CA GLU A 519 -22.04 -12.03 -9.89
C GLU A 519 -22.63 -10.69 -9.46
N ILE A 520 -23.19 -9.94 -10.41
CA ILE A 520 -23.77 -8.61 -10.19
C ILE A 520 -25.22 -8.56 -10.64
N SER A 521 -25.99 -7.58 -10.18
CA SER A 521 -27.39 -7.43 -10.49
C SER A 521 -27.81 -5.97 -10.56
N GLY A 522 -28.89 -5.72 -11.32
CA GLY A 522 -29.49 -4.39 -11.37
C GLY A 522 -30.03 -4.02 -9.99
N GLY A 523 -29.56 -2.90 -9.45
CA GLY A 523 -29.88 -2.43 -8.11
C GLY A 523 -28.87 -2.79 -7.02
N ASP A 524 -27.80 -3.53 -7.35
CA ASP A 524 -26.69 -3.74 -6.40
C ASP A 524 -25.97 -2.41 -6.15
N SER A 525 -25.56 -2.20 -4.89
CA SER A 525 -24.84 -1.01 -4.45
C SER A 525 -23.40 -1.35 -4.08
N PHE A 526 -22.48 -0.49 -4.49
CA PHE A 526 -21.04 -0.53 -4.25
C PHE A 526 -20.63 0.82 -3.70
N GLY A 527 -20.46 0.90 -2.37
CA GLY A 527 -20.27 2.19 -1.69
C GLY A 527 -21.48 3.10 -1.92
N GLU A 528 -21.22 4.32 -2.37
CA GLU A 528 -22.24 5.33 -2.68
C GLU A 528 -22.94 5.09 -4.01
N MET A 529 -22.43 4.17 -4.84
CA MET A 529 -22.88 3.96 -6.23
C MET A 529 -23.79 2.74 -6.37
N LYS A 530 -24.85 2.85 -7.16
CA LYS A 530 -25.79 1.74 -7.47
C LYS A 530 -25.86 1.43 -8.95
N ILE A 531 -25.87 0.14 -9.30
CA ILE A 531 -26.13 -0.32 -10.67
C ILE A 531 -27.55 0.06 -11.10
N THR A 532 -27.63 0.99 -12.05
CA THR A 532 -28.89 1.42 -12.67
C THR A 532 -29.17 0.67 -13.98
N SER A 533 -28.12 0.17 -14.64
CA SER A 533 -28.24 -0.61 -15.88
C SER A 533 -27.11 -1.62 -16.02
N ILE A 534 -27.45 -2.83 -16.50
CA ILE A 534 -26.50 -3.88 -16.88
C ILE A 534 -27.02 -4.61 -18.12
N SER A 535 -26.14 -4.83 -19.09
CA SER A 535 -26.41 -5.58 -20.31
C SER A 535 -25.11 -6.08 -20.93
N ASP A 536 -25.19 -6.84 -22.03
CA ASP A 536 -24.04 -7.20 -22.87
C ASP A 536 -23.27 -6.00 -23.43
N SER A 537 -23.89 -4.82 -23.43
CA SER A 537 -23.30 -3.57 -23.91
C SER A 537 -22.57 -2.76 -22.84
N GLY A 538 -22.67 -3.16 -21.56
CA GLY A 538 -21.99 -2.47 -20.45
C GLY A 538 -22.81 -2.34 -19.17
N ILE A 539 -22.20 -1.64 -18.22
CA ILE A 539 -22.73 -1.35 -16.87
C ILE A 539 -22.79 0.18 -16.69
N THR A 540 -23.84 0.65 -16.02
CA THR A 540 -23.96 2.03 -15.56
C THR A 540 -24.32 2.06 -14.09
N MET A 541 -23.57 2.83 -13.31
CA MET A 541 -23.84 3.10 -11.91
C MET A 541 -24.08 4.59 -11.67
N LYS A 542 -24.91 4.90 -10.67
CA LYS A 542 -25.18 6.27 -10.23
C LYS A 542 -25.17 6.35 -8.72
N ASN A 543 -24.80 7.49 -8.15
CA ASN A 543 -24.93 7.69 -6.71
C ASN A 543 -26.42 7.67 -6.30
N GLU A 544 -26.75 6.96 -5.22
CA GLU A 544 -28.14 6.87 -4.73
C GLU A 544 -28.60 8.17 -4.06
N ASP A 545 -27.75 8.71 -3.20
CA ASP A 545 -27.96 9.94 -2.44
C ASP A 545 -26.89 10.98 -2.79
N SER A 546 -27.12 12.24 -2.42
CA SER A 546 -26.17 13.32 -2.62
C SER A 546 -24.85 13.08 -1.90
N ILE A 547 -23.72 13.34 -2.58
CA ILE A 547 -22.38 13.16 -2.02
C ILE A 547 -21.81 14.52 -1.59
N SER A 548 -21.35 14.63 -0.35
CA SER A 548 -20.67 15.84 0.17
C SER A 548 -19.16 15.75 -0.04
N LEU A 549 -18.59 16.78 -0.66
CA LEU A 549 -17.15 16.99 -0.81
C LEU A 549 -16.67 17.95 0.28
N SER A 550 -16.73 17.46 1.52
CA SER A 550 -16.31 18.20 2.71
C SER A 550 -14.81 18.51 2.64
N LYS A 551 -14.36 19.49 3.42
CA LYS A 551 -12.92 19.76 3.51
C LYS A 551 -12.21 18.64 4.23
N ASP A 552 -10.97 18.36 3.85
CA ASP A 552 -10.13 17.32 4.46
C ASP A 552 -10.84 15.96 4.49
N ASP A 553 -11.41 15.56 3.36
CA ASP A 553 -12.31 14.41 3.28
C ASP A 553 -11.83 13.43 2.21
N VAL A 554 -11.97 12.15 2.53
CA VAL A 554 -11.77 11.04 1.59
C VAL A 554 -13.11 10.34 1.45
N VAL A 555 -13.70 10.44 0.26
CA VAL A 555 -15.03 9.91 -0.03
C VAL A 555 -14.88 8.59 -0.79
N ASP A 556 -15.22 7.48 -0.14
CA ASP A 556 -15.27 6.17 -0.78
C ASP A 556 -16.46 6.10 -1.77
N LEU A 557 -16.18 5.93 -3.07
CA LEU A 557 -17.25 5.93 -4.09
C LEU A 557 -17.75 4.52 -4.39
N MET A 558 -16.84 3.67 -4.89
CA MET A 558 -17.14 2.31 -5.34
C MET A 558 -15.86 1.47 -5.44
N GLY A 559 -15.85 0.26 -4.88
CA GLY A 559 -14.68 -0.61 -4.93
C GLY A 559 -13.40 0.12 -4.49
N ASN A 560 -12.40 0.17 -5.37
CA ASN A 560 -11.11 0.83 -5.10
C ASN A 560 -11.09 2.33 -5.45
N VAL A 561 -12.19 2.89 -5.99
CA VAL A 561 -12.26 4.26 -6.48
C VAL A 561 -12.81 5.19 -5.39
N LYS A 562 -12.03 6.22 -5.05
CA LYS A 562 -12.33 7.20 -4.00
C LYS A 562 -12.17 8.63 -4.53
N PHE A 563 -12.74 9.64 -3.88
CA PHE A 563 -12.35 11.05 -4.04
C PHE A 563 -11.50 11.51 -2.87
N LYS A 564 -10.45 12.31 -3.14
CA LYS A 564 -9.73 13.07 -2.11
C LYS A 564 -10.08 14.55 -2.24
N VAL A 565 -10.41 15.22 -1.14
CA VAL A 565 -10.86 16.61 -1.13
C VAL A 565 -9.96 17.47 -0.26
N ALA A 566 -9.52 18.61 -0.81
CA ALA A 566 -8.65 19.57 -0.12
C ALA A 566 -9.24 20.12 1.19
N ASP A 567 -8.40 20.33 2.21
CA ASP A 567 -8.69 21.28 3.30
C ASP A 567 -8.53 22.73 2.83
N SER A 568 -9.43 23.15 1.95
CA SER A 568 -9.41 24.51 1.43
C SER A 568 -10.80 25.08 1.33
N SER A 569 -10.90 26.42 1.38
CA SER A 569 -12.17 27.08 1.03
C SER A 569 -12.49 26.93 -0.45
N VAL A 570 -11.47 26.87 -1.31
CA VAL A 570 -11.58 26.54 -2.73
C VAL A 570 -11.86 25.05 -2.85
N LEU A 571 -12.85 24.66 -3.64
CA LEU A 571 -13.13 23.24 -3.86
C LEU A 571 -12.05 22.70 -4.81
N ARG A 572 -11.23 21.78 -4.29
CA ARG A 572 -10.33 20.97 -5.11
C ARG A 572 -10.47 19.52 -4.72
N PHE A 573 -10.56 18.65 -5.70
CA PHE A 573 -10.64 17.22 -5.47
C PHE A 573 -10.19 16.45 -6.71
N TYR A 574 -9.91 15.17 -6.54
CA TYR A 574 -9.63 14.25 -7.64
C TYR A 574 -10.05 12.83 -7.27
N PRO A 575 -10.43 11.99 -8.25
CA PRO A 575 -10.58 10.57 -8.01
C PRO A 575 -9.20 9.93 -7.90
N PHE A 576 -9.08 8.89 -7.08
CA PHE A 576 -7.88 8.09 -7.00
C PHE A 576 -8.22 6.63 -6.73
N VAL A 577 -7.23 5.78 -6.99
CA VAL A 577 -7.17 4.41 -6.48
C VAL A 577 -5.87 4.22 -5.73
N GLU A 578 -5.88 3.33 -4.75
CA GLU A 578 -4.68 2.85 -4.09
C GLU A 578 -4.28 1.53 -4.76
N THR A 579 -3.02 1.44 -5.19
CA THR A 579 -2.42 0.18 -5.60
C THR A 579 -1.36 -0.20 -4.58
N GLU A 580 -1.42 -1.45 -4.14
CA GLU A 580 -0.42 -2.01 -3.24
C GLU A 580 0.53 -2.86 -4.07
N THR A 581 1.80 -2.49 -4.02
CA THR A 581 2.85 -3.40 -4.42
C THR A 581 3.24 -4.17 -3.18
N GLU A 582 2.87 -5.45 -3.13
CA GLU A 582 3.16 -6.30 -1.99
C GLU A 582 4.68 -6.33 -1.72
N GLU A 583 5.04 -6.34 -0.45
CA GLU A 583 6.39 -6.67 -0.01
C GLU A 583 6.75 -8.07 -0.52
N GLY A 584 7.52 -8.14 -1.62
CA GLY A 584 8.24 -9.35 -1.96
C GLY A 584 9.06 -9.79 -0.74
N ASP A 585 9.25 -11.09 -0.52
CA ASP A 585 9.82 -11.60 0.74
C ASP A 585 11.03 -10.76 1.20
N GLN A 586 10.98 -10.23 2.42
CA GLN A 586 12.09 -9.40 2.91
C GLN A 586 13.37 -10.22 2.94
N LEU A 587 14.43 -9.65 2.36
CA LEU A 587 15.76 -10.23 2.46
C LEU A 587 16.29 -10.01 3.89
N ASP A 588 16.54 -11.09 4.59
CA ASP A 588 17.26 -11.10 5.86
C ASP A 588 18.76 -11.27 5.59
N ILE A 589 19.59 -10.44 6.24
CA ILE A 589 21.05 -10.52 6.16
C ILE A 589 21.59 -11.12 7.46
N GLU A 590 22.13 -12.33 7.37
CA GLU A 590 22.89 -12.96 8.44
C GLU A 590 24.38 -12.67 8.27
N ILE A 591 24.88 -11.76 9.10
CA ILE A 591 26.29 -11.40 9.23
C ILE A 591 26.57 -11.06 10.72
N PRO A 592 27.80 -11.26 11.25
CA PRO A 592 28.15 -10.77 12.58
C PRO A 592 28.01 -9.25 12.71
N ASP A 593 27.54 -8.77 13.86
CA ASP A 593 27.34 -7.33 14.14
C ASP A 593 28.65 -6.54 14.15
N ALA A 594 29.78 -7.23 14.34
CA ALA A 594 31.12 -6.66 14.28
C ALA A 594 32.06 -7.53 13.43
N LEU A 595 32.77 -6.86 12.52
CA LEU A 595 33.74 -7.42 11.59
C LEU A 595 35.16 -6.92 11.92
N VAL A 596 36.18 -7.57 11.36
CA VAL A 596 37.58 -7.17 11.56
C VAL A 596 38.27 -6.94 10.22
N VAL A 597 38.94 -5.80 10.05
CA VAL A 597 39.69 -5.47 8.83
C VAL A 597 40.62 -6.63 8.44
N GLY A 598 40.53 -7.06 7.18
CA GLY A 598 41.37 -8.11 6.61
C GLY A 598 40.98 -9.54 7.02
N LYS A 599 39.94 -9.75 7.83
CA LYS A 599 39.40 -11.08 8.17
C LYS A 599 38.21 -11.39 7.24
N PRO A 600 38.23 -12.52 6.50
CA PRO A 600 37.10 -12.91 5.67
C PRO A 600 35.90 -13.33 6.53
N THR A 601 34.72 -12.86 6.16
CA THR A 601 33.44 -13.14 6.80
C THR A 601 32.43 -13.57 5.75
N GLU A 602 31.55 -14.51 6.10
CA GLU A 602 30.44 -14.94 5.25
C GLU A 602 29.21 -14.08 5.55
N ILE A 603 28.56 -13.61 4.49
CA ILE A 603 27.26 -12.96 4.50
C ILE A 603 26.29 -13.99 3.93
N LEU A 604 25.24 -14.31 4.68
CA LEU A 604 24.15 -15.18 4.20
C LEU A 604 22.90 -14.32 4.02
N VAL A 605 22.25 -14.45 2.87
CA VAL A 605 20.96 -13.80 2.59
C VAL A 605 19.87 -14.84 2.50
N THR A 606 18.81 -14.64 3.27
CA THR A 606 17.62 -15.47 3.25
C THR A 606 16.36 -14.65 3.02
N ALA A 607 15.28 -15.30 2.61
CA ALA A 607 13.93 -14.77 2.57
C ALA A 607 13.02 -15.84 3.17
N ARG A 608 12.26 -15.51 4.22
CA ARG A 608 11.46 -16.49 4.98
C ARG A 608 12.29 -17.71 5.43
N ASN A 609 13.54 -17.49 5.86
CA ASN A 609 14.54 -18.51 6.21
C ASN A 609 14.97 -19.44 5.05
N ILE A 610 14.75 -19.05 3.79
CA ILE A 610 15.22 -19.77 2.60
C ILE A 610 16.35 -18.98 1.94
N SER A 611 17.49 -19.61 1.65
CA SER A 611 18.64 -18.97 1.00
C SER A 611 18.28 -18.34 -0.35
N VAL A 612 18.71 -17.10 -0.56
CA VAL A 612 18.40 -16.32 -1.77
C VAL A 612 19.63 -16.24 -2.66
N VAL A 613 19.55 -16.87 -3.84
CA VAL A 613 20.63 -16.89 -4.85
C VAL A 613 20.62 -15.61 -5.69
N GLY A 614 21.80 -15.04 -5.97
CA GLY A 614 21.91 -13.89 -6.87
C GLY A 614 21.44 -12.56 -6.29
N ALA A 615 21.30 -12.44 -4.97
CA ALA A 615 21.07 -11.15 -4.32
C ALA A 615 22.36 -10.31 -4.37
N GLU A 616 22.28 -9.08 -4.85
CA GLU A 616 23.41 -8.13 -4.90
C GLU A 616 23.63 -7.50 -3.53
N ILE A 617 24.87 -7.52 -3.05
CA ILE A 617 25.25 -7.00 -1.72
C ILE A 617 26.03 -5.70 -1.89
N PHE A 618 25.62 -4.69 -1.13
CA PHE A 618 26.26 -3.39 -1.01
C PHE A 618 26.81 -3.21 0.41
N VAL A 619 27.96 -2.55 0.55
CA VAL A 619 28.48 -2.07 1.83
C VAL A 619 28.65 -0.56 1.70
N GLY A 620 27.80 0.20 2.40
CA GLY A 620 27.51 1.59 2.03
C GLY A 620 27.03 1.66 0.57
N ASN A 621 27.56 2.59 -0.20
CA ASN A 621 27.14 2.78 -1.62
C ASN A 621 27.91 1.90 -2.62
N LYS A 622 28.67 0.89 -2.16
CA LYS A 622 29.53 0.10 -3.02
C LYS A 622 29.06 -1.35 -3.10
N SER A 623 28.70 -1.79 -4.30
CA SER A 623 28.45 -3.21 -4.59
C SER A 623 29.72 -4.05 -4.39
N ILE A 624 29.61 -5.14 -3.63
CA ILE A 624 30.68 -6.10 -3.34
C ILE A 624 30.49 -7.45 -4.03
N GLY A 625 29.35 -7.66 -4.71
CA GLY A 625 29.04 -8.85 -5.51
C GLY A 625 27.67 -9.45 -5.19
N THR A 626 27.37 -10.60 -5.79
CA THR A 626 26.09 -11.31 -5.64
C THR A 626 26.23 -12.61 -4.86
N THR A 627 25.20 -13.03 -4.14
CA THR A 627 25.18 -14.32 -3.42
C THR A 627 25.22 -15.52 -4.37
N GLY A 628 25.87 -16.61 -3.95
CA GLY A 628 25.94 -17.87 -4.69
C GLY A 628 24.72 -18.79 -4.50
N ASP A 629 24.80 -20.02 -5.01
CA ASP A 629 23.70 -21.01 -4.97
C ASP A 629 23.20 -21.38 -3.55
N SER A 630 24.05 -21.14 -2.54
CA SER A 630 23.74 -21.33 -1.11
C SER A 630 23.30 -20.03 -0.41
N GLY A 631 23.03 -18.96 -1.15
CA GLY A 631 22.67 -17.64 -0.63
C GLY A 631 23.79 -16.91 0.10
N ASN A 632 25.04 -17.37 -0.02
CA ASN A 632 26.19 -16.80 0.68
C ASN A 632 27.10 -15.97 -0.24
N LEU A 633 27.77 -14.98 0.35
CA LEU A 633 28.85 -14.20 -0.24
C LEU A 633 29.97 -14.04 0.79
N THR A 634 31.22 -14.29 0.41
CA THR A 634 32.37 -14.01 1.28
C THR A 634 32.84 -12.57 1.06
N PHE A 635 32.86 -11.80 2.14
CA PHE A 635 33.34 -10.42 2.17
C PHE A 635 34.61 -10.31 3.03
N THR A 636 35.53 -9.42 2.67
CA THR A 636 36.69 -9.09 3.51
C THR A 636 36.78 -7.57 3.62
N PRO A 637 36.43 -6.99 4.77
CA PRO A 637 36.44 -5.55 4.92
C PRO A 637 37.87 -5.00 4.90
N SER A 638 38.03 -3.81 4.32
CA SER A 638 39.34 -3.16 4.11
C SER A 638 39.52 -1.85 4.86
N ASN A 639 38.43 -1.22 5.31
CA ASN A 639 38.43 0.04 6.03
C ASN A 639 37.66 -0.12 7.33
N GLU A 640 38.13 0.55 8.38
CA GLU A 640 37.45 0.65 9.68
C GLU A 640 36.24 1.60 9.57
N GLY A 641 35.23 1.42 10.42
CA GLY A 641 34.03 2.27 10.47
C GLY A 641 32.74 1.48 10.66
N SER A 642 31.63 2.19 10.86
CA SER A 642 30.28 1.61 10.79
C SER A 642 29.79 1.65 9.34
N PHE A 643 29.18 0.58 8.89
CA PHE A 643 28.65 0.45 7.53
C PHE A 643 27.28 -0.23 7.55
N THR A 644 26.35 0.28 6.76
CA THR A 644 25.13 -0.45 6.41
C THR A 644 25.44 -1.43 5.29
N VAL A 645 25.12 -2.71 5.50
CA VAL A 645 25.13 -3.74 4.48
C VAL A 645 23.73 -3.84 3.92
N THR A 646 23.57 -3.70 2.60
CA THR A 646 22.28 -3.81 1.91
C THR A 646 22.30 -5.02 0.98
N ALA A 647 21.25 -5.82 0.99
CA ALA A 647 21.01 -6.89 0.04
C ALA A 647 19.84 -6.50 -0.85
N SER A 648 20.00 -6.55 -2.16
CA SER A 648 18.96 -6.21 -3.13
C SER A 648 18.79 -7.33 -4.16
N ARG A 649 17.54 -7.61 -4.53
CA ARG A 649 17.19 -8.55 -5.59
C ARG A 649 15.82 -8.20 -6.15
N GLU A 650 15.70 -8.17 -7.48
CA GLU A 650 14.42 -7.98 -8.16
C GLU A 650 13.38 -9.01 -7.65
N GLY A 651 12.18 -8.52 -7.32
CA GLY A 651 11.10 -9.32 -6.74
C GLY A 651 11.18 -9.57 -5.23
N TYR A 652 12.14 -8.95 -4.51
CA TYR A 652 12.29 -9.02 -3.05
C TYR A 652 12.39 -7.62 -2.45
N VAL A 653 11.92 -7.42 -1.21
CA VAL A 653 12.26 -6.21 -0.43
C VAL A 653 13.72 -6.29 -0.03
N SER A 654 14.49 -5.22 -0.25
CA SER A 654 15.90 -5.18 0.14
C SER A 654 16.07 -5.33 1.65
N GLY A 655 17.08 -6.09 2.05
CA GLY A 655 17.48 -6.23 3.44
C GLY A 655 18.54 -5.23 3.78
N THR A 656 18.55 -4.70 5.01
CA THR A 656 19.65 -3.91 5.53
C THR A 656 20.12 -4.45 6.88
N LYS A 657 21.41 -4.33 7.15
CA LYS A 657 22.00 -4.62 8.45
C LYS A 657 23.23 -3.76 8.69
N ASP A 658 23.24 -3.04 9.81
CA ASP A 658 24.41 -2.27 10.22
C ASP A 658 25.47 -3.17 10.86
N VAL A 659 26.73 -2.91 10.51
CA VAL A 659 27.88 -3.64 11.02
C VAL A 659 29.04 -2.69 11.31
N ASP A 660 29.74 -2.94 12.42
CA ASP A 660 30.97 -2.23 12.74
C ASP A 660 32.19 -3.00 12.24
N VAL A 661 33.05 -2.35 11.47
CA VAL A 661 34.35 -2.91 11.09
C VAL A 661 35.45 -2.35 12.00
N LEU A 662 36.02 -3.25 12.79
CA LEU A 662 37.05 -2.96 13.78
C LEU A 662 38.47 -3.17 13.24
N ALA A 663 39.43 -2.44 13.82
CA ALA A 663 40.85 -2.67 13.60
C ALA A 663 41.28 -4.07 14.10
N GLN A 664 42.32 -4.64 13.49
CA GLN A 664 42.81 -5.96 13.86
C GLN A 664 43.30 -5.99 15.32
N GLY A 665 42.71 -6.91 16.12
CA GLY A 665 43.07 -7.09 17.53
C GLY A 665 42.26 -6.23 18.52
N ILE A 666 41.28 -5.48 18.03
CA ILE A 666 40.28 -4.79 18.86
C ILE A 666 39.05 -5.69 19.03
N LEU A 667 38.51 -5.74 20.24
CA LEU A 667 37.26 -6.41 20.57
C LEU A 667 36.22 -5.35 20.95
N LYS A 668 35.00 -5.48 20.43
CA LYS A 668 33.84 -4.66 20.81
C LYS A 668 32.93 -5.47 21.74
N LEU A 669 32.27 -4.80 22.68
CA LEU A 669 31.21 -5.42 23.46
C LEU A 669 29.93 -5.52 22.61
N LEU A 670 29.26 -6.67 22.68
CA LEU A 670 27.93 -6.88 22.12
C LEU A 670 26.94 -6.98 23.26
N VAL A 671 25.85 -6.20 23.21
CA VAL A 671 24.82 -6.12 24.25
C VAL A 671 23.52 -6.71 23.72
N SER A 672 22.88 -7.57 24.51
CA SER A 672 21.58 -8.17 24.17
C SER A 672 20.66 -8.16 25.39
N VAL A 673 19.37 -7.94 25.17
CA VAL A 673 18.36 -7.84 26.23
C VAL A 673 17.31 -8.94 26.08
N SER A 674 16.91 -9.53 27.21
CA SER A 674 15.89 -10.59 27.26
C SER A 674 14.93 -10.35 28.44
N PRO A 675 13.61 -10.54 28.27
CA PRO A 675 12.92 -10.88 27.01
C PRO A 675 12.99 -9.73 26.00
N GLU A 676 12.76 -10.04 24.72
CA GLU A 676 12.76 -9.06 23.63
C GLU A 676 11.58 -8.07 23.77
N ASN A 677 10.40 -8.59 24.10
CA ASN A 677 9.21 -7.78 24.39
C ASN A 677 9.21 -7.36 25.86
N VAL A 678 9.62 -6.12 26.12
CA VAL A 678 9.74 -5.57 27.48
C VAL A 678 8.56 -4.67 27.79
N ARG A 679 7.97 -4.84 28.98
CA ARG A 679 6.94 -3.94 29.51
C ARG A 679 7.43 -3.26 30.77
N GLU A 680 6.83 -2.12 31.08
CA GLU A 680 7.01 -1.47 32.37
C GLU A 680 6.82 -2.48 33.52
N GLY A 681 7.72 -2.48 34.50
CA GLY A 681 7.71 -3.40 35.64
C GLY A 681 8.32 -4.79 35.37
N ASP A 682 8.79 -5.07 34.16
CA ASP A 682 9.49 -6.33 33.86
C ASP A 682 10.92 -6.30 34.40
N GLN A 683 11.39 -7.47 34.85
CA GLN A 683 12.80 -7.68 35.14
C GLN A 683 13.49 -8.23 33.88
N ILE A 684 14.37 -7.43 33.29
CA ILE A 684 15.15 -7.79 32.10
C ILE A 684 16.52 -8.36 32.49
N SER A 685 17.04 -9.22 31.64
CA SER A 685 18.42 -9.72 31.66
C SER A 685 19.20 -9.09 30.53
N ILE A 686 20.31 -8.42 30.85
CA ILE A 686 21.22 -7.80 29.87
C ILE A 686 22.48 -8.65 29.81
N LYS A 687 22.78 -9.19 28.63
CA LYS A 687 23.93 -10.05 28.40
C LYS A 687 24.96 -9.34 27.53
N VAL A 688 26.21 -9.34 27.99
CA VAL A 688 27.36 -8.73 27.33
C VAL A 688 28.35 -9.82 26.88
N THR A 689 28.71 -9.80 25.60
CA THR A 689 29.68 -10.72 24.98
C THR A 689 30.76 -9.98 24.19
N ASP A 690 31.87 -10.63 23.85
CA ASP A 690 32.86 -10.07 22.92
C ASP A 690 32.46 -10.29 21.45
N SER A 691 32.94 -9.41 20.57
CA SER A 691 32.66 -9.43 19.13
C SER A 691 33.30 -10.57 18.32
N GLU A 692 34.26 -11.32 18.87
CA GLU A 692 35.02 -12.31 18.10
C GLU A 692 34.44 -13.73 18.22
N GLU A 693 34.18 -14.19 19.44
CA GLU A 693 33.70 -15.55 19.74
C GLU A 693 32.39 -15.54 20.53
N ASN A 694 31.73 -14.38 20.70
CA ASN A 694 30.55 -14.23 21.54
C ASN A 694 30.77 -14.75 22.97
N LYS A 695 32.00 -14.67 23.50
CA LYS A 695 32.27 -15.15 24.85
C LYS A 695 31.68 -14.17 25.86
N PRO A 696 31.09 -14.66 26.96
CA PRO A 696 30.59 -13.78 27.99
C PRO A 696 31.67 -12.88 28.60
N VAL A 697 31.40 -11.58 28.69
CA VAL A 697 32.31 -10.61 29.30
C VAL A 697 31.87 -10.33 30.73
N SER A 698 32.68 -10.77 31.69
CA SER A 698 32.42 -10.55 33.12
C SER A 698 33.02 -9.23 33.64
N GLY A 699 32.30 -8.58 34.55
CA GLY A 699 32.70 -7.33 35.18
C GLY A 699 32.58 -6.11 34.27
N ALA A 700 31.76 -6.17 33.22
CA ALA A 700 31.41 -5.00 32.40
C ALA A 700 30.45 -4.10 33.18
N ASP A 701 30.64 -2.79 33.08
CA ASP A 701 29.70 -1.80 33.57
C ASP A 701 28.58 -1.67 32.52
N VAL A 702 27.33 -1.69 32.94
CA VAL A 702 26.16 -1.62 32.04
C VAL A 702 25.31 -0.44 32.45
N PHE A 703 24.79 0.29 31.48
CA PHE A 703 23.96 1.48 31.68
C PHE A 703 22.62 1.27 30.97
N PHE A 704 21.53 1.66 31.62
CA PHE A 704 20.18 1.64 31.07
C PHE A 704 19.64 3.07 31.05
N GLY A 705 19.38 3.63 29.88
CA GLY A 705 18.95 5.02 29.75
C GLY A 705 19.97 6.01 30.33
N GLY A 706 21.26 5.74 30.12
CA GLY A 706 22.37 6.53 30.69
C GLY A 706 22.64 6.31 32.18
N GLN A 707 21.78 5.61 32.92
CA GLN A 707 21.99 5.31 34.34
C GLN A 707 22.78 4.01 34.51
N ILE A 708 23.86 4.07 35.30
CA ILE A 708 24.66 2.88 35.61
C ILE A 708 23.85 1.87 36.44
N ILE A 709 23.88 0.60 36.05
CA ILE A 709 23.31 -0.50 36.82
C ILE A 709 24.31 -0.87 37.93
N ASP A 710 23.86 -0.91 39.18
CA ASP A 710 24.70 -1.16 40.36
C ASP A 710 25.54 -2.45 40.28
N ALA A 711 25.05 -3.46 39.57
CA ALA A 711 25.72 -4.74 39.41
C ALA A 711 26.39 -4.87 38.04
N GLN A 712 27.73 -5.03 38.06
CA GLN A 712 28.49 -5.45 36.89
C GLN A 712 28.09 -6.85 36.42
N THR A 713 28.38 -7.18 35.17
CA THR A 713 28.07 -8.49 34.60
C THR A 713 28.75 -9.64 35.35
N ASP A 714 28.01 -10.73 35.56
CA ASP A 714 28.49 -11.93 36.25
C ASP A 714 29.44 -12.77 35.38
N ALA A 715 29.83 -13.96 35.85
CA ALA A 715 30.72 -14.87 35.11
C ALA A 715 30.10 -15.42 33.80
N LYS A 716 28.78 -15.27 33.61
CA LYS A 716 28.05 -15.59 32.38
C LYS A 716 27.79 -14.34 31.54
N GLY A 717 28.42 -13.21 31.88
CA GLY A 717 28.28 -11.94 31.18
C GLY A 717 26.90 -11.31 31.35
N ILE A 718 26.16 -11.65 32.41
CA ILE A 718 24.77 -11.22 32.59
C ILE A 718 24.65 -10.28 33.80
N THR A 719 23.86 -9.22 33.64
CA THR A 719 23.28 -8.43 34.74
C THR A 719 21.77 -8.32 34.57
N SER A 720 21.04 -7.87 35.60
CA SER A 720 19.58 -7.71 35.54
C SER A 720 19.18 -6.30 35.92
N TYR A 721 18.11 -5.83 35.30
CA TYR A 721 17.53 -4.51 35.54
C TYR A 721 16.01 -4.62 35.68
N MET A 722 15.42 -3.82 36.58
CA MET A 722 13.97 -3.73 36.73
C MET A 722 13.52 -2.48 35.99
N VAL A 723 12.76 -2.65 34.92
CA VAL A 723 12.27 -1.53 34.13
C VAL A 723 11.11 -0.87 34.86
N THR A 724 11.15 0.45 35.04
CA THR A 724 10.16 1.17 35.87
C THR A 724 9.31 2.15 35.10
N THR A 725 9.66 2.46 33.86
CA THR A 725 8.98 3.46 33.03
C THR A 725 8.95 2.99 31.58
N PRO A 726 7.88 3.28 30.83
CA PRO A 726 7.82 2.98 29.41
C PRO A 726 8.71 3.92 28.59
N GLY A 727 8.83 3.66 27.30
CA GLY A 727 9.63 4.41 26.33
C GLY A 727 10.80 3.59 25.77
N THR A 728 11.55 4.20 24.86
CA THR A 728 12.73 3.57 24.26
C THR A 728 13.98 3.96 25.04
N TYR A 729 14.83 2.99 25.37
CA TYR A 729 16.05 3.19 26.16
C TYR A 729 17.26 2.66 25.41
N VAL A 730 18.34 3.45 25.39
CA VAL A 730 19.66 2.97 25.01
C VAL A 730 20.26 2.19 26.18
N VAL A 731 20.75 0.98 25.91
CA VAL A 731 21.44 0.11 26.85
C VAL A 731 22.88 -0.05 26.37
N ASN A 732 23.83 0.56 27.08
CA ASN A 732 25.24 0.48 26.73
C ASN A 732 26.05 -0.29 27.78
N ALA A 733 27.18 -0.84 27.35
CA ALA A 733 28.12 -1.56 28.19
C ALA A 733 29.54 -1.08 27.91
N THR A 734 30.33 -0.90 28.98
CA THR A 734 31.72 -0.46 28.91
C THR A 734 32.63 -1.43 29.67
N LYS A 735 33.83 -1.64 29.14
CA LYS A 735 34.87 -2.47 29.78
C LYS A 735 36.24 -2.09 29.26
N THR A 736 37.18 -1.80 30.17
CA THR A 736 38.57 -1.56 29.78
C THR A 736 39.13 -2.70 28.94
N GLY A 737 39.68 -2.37 27.77
CA GLY A 737 40.23 -3.33 26.82
C GLY A 737 39.26 -3.74 25.71
N TYR A 738 38.04 -3.20 25.73
CA TYR A 738 37.03 -3.35 24.68
C TYR A 738 36.61 -1.97 24.18
N GLU A 739 36.13 -1.91 22.94
CA GLU A 739 35.24 -0.82 22.51
C GLU A 739 33.85 -1.03 23.12
N ASP A 740 33.21 0.07 23.48
CA ASP A 740 31.90 0.07 24.12
C ASP A 740 30.84 -0.50 23.17
N GLY A 741 29.83 -1.14 23.75
CA GLY A 741 28.73 -1.76 23.01
C GLY A 741 27.41 -1.17 23.43
N GLU A 742 26.45 -1.09 22.53
CA GLU A 742 25.10 -0.60 22.85
C GLU A 742 24.02 -1.34 22.06
N THR A 743 22.79 -1.24 22.55
CA THR A 743 21.56 -1.71 21.91
C THR A 743 20.41 -0.83 22.37
N GLN A 744 19.31 -0.78 21.62
CA GLN A 744 18.08 -0.13 22.05
C GLN A 744 17.06 -1.15 22.58
N VAL A 745 16.20 -0.72 23.50
CA VAL A 745 15.09 -1.50 24.04
C VAL A 745 13.85 -0.63 24.09
N GLU A 746 12.79 -1.06 23.41
CA GLU A 746 11.47 -0.44 23.56
C GLU A 746 10.73 -1.07 24.75
N VAL A 747 10.24 -0.22 25.64
CA VAL A 747 9.46 -0.61 26.81
C VAL A 747 8.03 -0.13 26.63
N ALA A 748 7.11 -1.08 26.44
CA ALA A 748 5.71 -0.76 26.32
C ALA A 748 5.09 -0.38 27.68
N GLU A 749 4.22 0.62 27.67
CA GLU A 749 3.37 0.95 28.81
C GLU A 749 2.39 -0.20 29.08
N LYS A 750 2.04 -0.42 30.36
CA LYS A 750 0.94 -1.33 30.66
C LYS A 750 -0.38 -0.70 30.22
N ALA A 751 -1.03 -1.29 29.22
CA ALA A 751 -2.40 -0.96 28.86
C ALA A 751 -3.41 -1.96 29.45
N ALA A 752 -4.67 -1.51 29.58
CA ALA A 752 -5.80 -2.41 29.75
C ALA A 752 -6.15 -3.02 28.39
N GLN A 753 -6.47 -4.31 28.35
CA GLN A 753 -6.82 -5.03 27.13
C GLN A 753 -8.15 -5.73 27.32
N PHE A 754 -9.20 -5.23 26.68
CA PHE A 754 -10.53 -5.79 26.83
C PHE A 754 -10.79 -6.86 25.78
N THR A 755 -11.19 -8.04 26.22
CA THR A 755 -11.72 -9.09 25.34
C THR A 755 -13.14 -9.41 25.72
N PHE A 756 -13.98 -9.67 24.72
CA PHE A 756 -15.38 -10.02 24.90
C PHE A 756 -15.59 -11.51 24.60
N SER A 757 -16.43 -12.17 25.39
CA SER A 757 -16.79 -13.58 25.21
C SER A 757 -18.25 -13.84 25.59
N ASP A 758 -18.75 -15.02 25.22
CA ASP A 758 -20.04 -15.55 25.66
C ASP A 758 -21.26 -14.63 25.36
N LEU A 759 -21.28 -14.03 24.16
CA LEU A 759 -22.47 -13.30 23.70
C LEU A 759 -23.68 -14.25 23.64
N THR A 760 -24.76 -13.90 24.33
CA THR A 760 -25.99 -14.69 24.39
C THR A 760 -27.22 -13.80 24.31
N ILE A 761 -28.25 -14.25 23.59
CA ILE A 761 -29.53 -13.55 23.45
C ILE A 761 -30.66 -14.44 23.98
N GLN A 762 -31.46 -13.93 24.92
CA GLN A 762 -32.58 -14.68 25.49
C GLN A 762 -33.84 -13.80 25.65
N PRO A 763 -35.00 -14.22 25.09
CA PRO A 763 -35.21 -15.40 24.24
C PRO A 763 -34.71 -15.19 22.80
N ALA A 764 -34.34 -16.28 22.10
CA ALA A 764 -33.94 -16.24 20.68
C ALA A 764 -35.08 -15.87 19.70
N SER A 765 -36.33 -15.83 20.19
CA SER A 765 -37.47 -15.36 19.41
C SER A 765 -38.50 -14.68 20.32
N VAL A 766 -38.98 -13.50 19.92
CA VAL A 766 -39.96 -12.68 20.66
C VAL A 766 -41.07 -12.16 19.74
N GLU A 767 -42.19 -11.73 20.31
CA GLU A 767 -43.20 -10.96 19.57
C GLU A 767 -42.79 -9.48 19.49
N ALA A 768 -43.15 -8.81 18.39
CA ALA A 768 -42.94 -7.38 18.23
C ALA A 768 -43.41 -6.56 19.45
N GLY A 769 -42.52 -5.70 19.94
CA GLY A 769 -42.70 -4.90 21.16
C GLY A 769 -42.34 -5.62 22.47
N THR A 770 -41.71 -6.79 22.42
CA THR A 770 -41.18 -7.52 23.58
C THR A 770 -39.66 -7.43 23.62
N ALA A 771 -39.09 -7.21 24.80
CA ALA A 771 -37.65 -7.08 24.98
C ALA A 771 -36.91 -8.43 24.94
N VAL A 772 -35.71 -8.44 24.39
CA VAL A 772 -34.70 -9.49 24.54
C VAL A 772 -33.63 -9.05 25.54
N ASN A 773 -33.09 -9.99 26.31
CA ASN A 773 -31.91 -9.78 27.14
C ASN A 773 -30.67 -10.25 26.36
N ILE A 774 -29.70 -9.35 26.20
CA ILE A 774 -28.44 -9.59 25.50
C ILE A 774 -27.33 -9.52 26.55
N LYS A 775 -26.54 -10.58 26.66
CA LYS A 775 -25.51 -10.71 27.68
C LYS A 775 -24.16 -11.03 27.06
N VAL A 776 -23.12 -10.32 27.48
CA VAL A 776 -21.73 -10.53 27.06
C VAL A 776 -20.81 -10.48 28.28
N ASN A 777 -19.71 -11.22 28.28
CA ASN A 777 -18.66 -11.11 29.28
C ASN A 777 -17.53 -10.25 28.74
N ALA A 778 -17.06 -9.30 29.54
CA ALA A 778 -15.89 -8.49 29.26
C ALA A 778 -14.81 -8.79 30.28
N MET A 779 -13.60 -9.07 29.81
CA MET A 779 -12.44 -9.33 30.67
C MET A 779 -11.30 -8.39 30.30
N ASN A 780 -10.66 -7.81 31.32
CA ASN A 780 -9.42 -7.06 31.13
C ASN A 780 -8.21 -7.99 31.27
N ASN A 781 -7.62 -8.40 30.15
CA ASN A 781 -6.39 -9.19 30.09
C ASN A 781 -5.12 -8.34 30.21
N GLY A 782 -5.27 -7.01 30.26
CA GLY A 782 -4.18 -6.06 30.39
C GLY A 782 -3.62 -5.95 31.81
N GLY A 783 -2.49 -5.25 31.93
CA GLY A 783 -1.72 -5.14 33.17
C GLY A 783 -2.16 -4.04 34.13
N VAL A 784 -3.07 -3.15 33.70
CA VAL A 784 -3.60 -2.02 34.49
C VAL A 784 -5.12 -1.96 34.43
N THR A 785 -5.73 -1.26 35.39
CA THR A 785 -7.17 -0.98 35.38
C THR A 785 -7.51 -0.08 34.20
N GLY A 786 -8.51 -0.45 33.39
CA GLY A 786 -8.94 0.34 32.24
C GLY A 786 -10.42 0.66 32.28
N ASN A 787 -10.82 1.63 31.46
CA ASN A 787 -12.20 1.92 31.12
C ASN A 787 -12.47 1.50 29.67
N SER A 788 -13.66 0.98 29.38
CA SER A 788 -14.11 0.67 28.03
C SER A 788 -15.60 0.99 27.90
N THR A 789 -16.00 1.57 26.76
CA THR A 789 -17.40 1.72 26.37
C THR A 789 -17.78 0.49 25.56
N VAL A 790 -18.77 -0.26 26.04
CA VAL A 790 -19.28 -1.45 25.36
C VAL A 790 -20.57 -1.06 24.67
N GLU A 791 -20.52 -0.99 23.35
CA GLU A 791 -21.67 -0.62 22.50
C GLU A 791 -22.45 -1.86 22.09
N LEU A 792 -23.78 -1.72 22.09
CA LEU A 792 -24.72 -2.67 21.51
C LEU A 792 -25.16 -2.15 20.15
N LEU A 793 -24.79 -2.88 19.10
CA LEU A 793 -25.22 -2.62 17.73
C LEU A 793 -26.35 -3.58 17.37
N VAL A 794 -27.39 -3.08 16.70
CA VAL A 794 -28.45 -3.89 16.08
C VAL A 794 -28.54 -3.49 14.61
N ASN A 795 -28.30 -4.45 13.71
CA ASN A 795 -28.18 -4.20 12.27
C ASN A 795 -27.19 -3.06 11.95
N ASN A 796 -26.04 -3.06 12.62
CA ASN A 796 -24.97 -2.05 12.54
C ASN A 796 -25.33 -0.64 13.05
N GLU A 797 -26.50 -0.45 13.66
CA GLU A 797 -26.85 0.80 14.35
C GLU A 797 -26.64 0.70 15.86
N SER A 798 -25.96 1.69 16.46
CA SER A 798 -25.75 1.73 17.92
C SER A 798 -27.05 2.07 18.64
N VAL A 799 -27.60 1.11 19.39
CA VAL A 799 -28.89 1.25 20.10
C VAL A 799 -28.75 1.45 21.61
N ASP A 800 -27.63 1.01 22.22
CA ASP A 800 -27.34 1.19 23.65
C ASP A 800 -25.82 1.12 23.90
N SER A 801 -25.34 1.62 25.03
CA SER A 801 -23.94 1.49 25.44
C SER A 801 -23.75 1.49 26.96
N GLN A 802 -22.72 0.81 27.44
CA GLN A 802 -22.35 0.79 28.86
C GLN A 802 -20.86 1.03 29.06
N ASN A 803 -20.52 1.98 29.94
CA ASN A 803 -19.15 2.19 30.38
C ASN A 803 -18.80 1.21 31.49
N ILE A 804 -17.71 0.46 31.30
CA ILE A 804 -17.14 -0.45 32.29
C ILE A 804 -15.75 0.01 32.71
N THR A 805 -15.42 -0.26 33.97
CA THR A 805 -14.06 -0.16 34.51
C THR A 805 -13.70 -1.53 35.04
N LEU A 806 -12.59 -2.11 34.57
CA LEU A 806 -12.13 -3.44 34.99
C LEU A 806 -10.67 -3.38 35.43
N ASN A 807 -10.39 -3.93 36.61
CA ASN A 807 -9.02 -4.16 37.08
C ASN A 807 -8.35 -5.30 36.28
N PRO A 808 -7.01 -5.44 36.34
CA PRO A 808 -6.31 -6.54 35.68
C PRO A 808 -6.86 -7.92 36.07
N GLY A 809 -7.19 -8.73 35.08
CA GLY A 809 -7.78 -10.06 35.23
C GLY A 809 -9.24 -10.06 35.71
N GLU A 810 -9.87 -8.90 35.88
CA GLU A 810 -11.27 -8.80 36.26
C GLU A 810 -12.16 -9.15 35.06
N ASN A 811 -13.17 -9.99 35.30
CA ASN A 811 -14.21 -10.34 34.35
C ASN A 811 -15.55 -9.82 34.87
N LYS A 812 -16.30 -9.12 34.01
CA LYS A 812 -17.62 -8.58 34.31
C LYS A 812 -18.60 -8.97 33.22
N SER A 813 -19.75 -9.45 33.64
CA SER A 813 -20.86 -9.70 32.74
C SER A 813 -21.72 -8.45 32.57
N ILE A 814 -22.03 -8.14 31.32
CA ILE A 814 -22.75 -6.95 30.87
C ILE A 814 -24.07 -7.42 30.28
N GLU A 815 -25.16 -6.79 30.67
CA GLU A 815 -26.51 -7.12 30.21
C GLU A 815 -27.17 -5.87 29.61
N PHE A 816 -27.72 -6.03 28.41
CA PHE A 816 -28.51 -5.05 27.69
C PHE A 816 -29.94 -5.56 27.50
N SER A 817 -30.88 -4.64 27.34
CA SER A 817 -32.28 -4.97 27.05
C SER A 817 -32.74 -4.18 25.83
N HIS A 818 -32.99 -4.86 24.71
CA HIS A 818 -33.41 -4.23 23.46
C HIS A 818 -34.80 -4.70 23.02
N THR A 819 -35.57 -3.85 22.33
CA THR A 819 -36.93 -4.16 21.87
C THR A 819 -37.14 -3.68 20.44
N GLU A 820 -37.70 -4.57 19.61
CA GLU A 820 -37.97 -4.27 18.21
C GLU A 820 -39.47 -4.20 17.88
N GLY A 821 -39.83 -3.25 17.02
CA GLY A 821 -41.22 -2.96 16.66
C GLY A 821 -41.74 -3.72 15.44
N GLU A 822 -40.84 -4.16 14.57
CA GLU A 822 -41.19 -4.78 13.29
C GLU A 822 -40.79 -6.25 13.23
N GLN A 823 -41.52 -7.03 12.43
CA GLN A 823 -41.19 -8.44 12.22
C GLN A 823 -39.94 -8.54 11.36
N GLY A 824 -38.93 -9.28 11.81
CA GLY A 824 -37.66 -9.44 11.10
C GLY A 824 -36.68 -10.32 11.87
N THR A 825 -35.56 -10.66 11.22
CA THR A 825 -34.37 -11.18 11.91
C THR A 825 -33.45 -9.99 12.18
N TYR A 826 -32.99 -9.87 13.41
CA TYR A 826 -32.13 -8.77 13.84
C TYR A 826 -30.79 -9.33 14.26
N THR A 827 -29.71 -8.78 13.71
CA THR A 827 -28.34 -9.12 14.07
C THR A 827 -27.87 -8.19 15.16
N VAL A 828 -27.37 -8.77 16.25
CA VAL A 828 -26.79 -8.07 17.40
C VAL A 828 -25.29 -8.22 17.33
N GLU A 829 -24.57 -7.11 17.48
CA GLU A 829 -23.11 -7.11 17.62
C GLU A 829 -22.69 -6.39 18.90
N VAL A 830 -21.77 -7.00 19.66
CA VAL A 830 -21.17 -6.42 20.87
C VAL A 830 -19.70 -6.83 20.93
N GLY A 831 -18.79 -5.85 20.90
CA GLY A 831 -17.36 -6.09 21.07
C GLY A 831 -16.75 -7.05 20.04
N GLY A 832 -17.22 -6.99 18.79
CA GLY A 832 -16.81 -7.85 17.67
C GLY A 832 -17.43 -9.26 17.66
N LEU A 833 -18.32 -9.57 18.60
CA LEU A 833 -19.12 -10.82 18.60
C LEU A 833 -20.50 -10.56 17.99
N SER A 834 -21.00 -11.48 17.17
CA SER A 834 -22.30 -11.35 16.50
C SER A 834 -23.21 -12.56 16.77
N GLU A 835 -24.49 -12.29 17.02
CA GLU A 835 -25.58 -13.27 17.17
C GLU A 835 -26.89 -12.71 16.58
N SER A 836 -27.92 -13.54 16.40
CA SER A 836 -29.22 -13.06 15.87
C SER A 836 -30.43 -13.57 16.66
N TYR A 837 -31.53 -12.81 16.61
CA TYR A 837 -32.82 -13.24 17.15
C TYR A 837 -33.98 -12.87 16.22
N GLU A 838 -35.07 -13.63 16.31
CA GLU A 838 -36.26 -13.39 15.49
C GLU A 838 -37.33 -12.59 16.23
N VAL A 839 -37.90 -11.60 15.55
CA VAL A 839 -39.09 -10.88 16.00
C VAL A 839 -40.27 -11.30 15.13
N THR A 840 -41.28 -11.87 15.76
CA THR A 840 -42.49 -12.37 15.11
C THR A 840 -43.63 -11.37 15.20
N LYS A 841 -44.58 -11.43 14.25
CA LYS A 841 -45.80 -10.62 14.32
C LYS A 841 -46.57 -10.94 15.60
N LYS A 842 -46.93 -9.88 16.33
CA LYS A 842 -47.85 -9.94 17.46
C LYS A 842 -49.12 -10.69 17.07
N ALA A 843 -49.37 -11.83 17.70
CA ALA A 843 -50.54 -12.64 17.37
C ALA A 843 -51.83 -11.86 17.71
N PRO A 844 -52.82 -11.78 16.82
CA PRO A 844 -54.11 -11.21 17.17
C PRO A 844 -54.75 -12.07 18.26
N PHE A 845 -55.02 -11.46 19.41
CA PHE A 845 -55.64 -12.07 20.57
C PHE A 845 -57.04 -12.61 20.21
N PHE A 846 -57.15 -13.89 19.86
CA PHE A 846 -58.44 -14.57 19.69
C PHE A 846 -58.84 -15.25 21.00
N SER A 847 -59.79 -14.65 21.71
CA SER A 847 -60.46 -15.26 22.86
C SER A 847 -61.41 -16.38 22.41
N GLY A 848 -61.16 -17.64 22.80
CA GLY A 848 -62.19 -18.68 22.82
C GLY A 848 -61.76 -20.12 22.51
N MET A 849 -61.66 -20.93 23.56
CA MET A 849 -61.71 -22.41 23.67
C MET A 849 -61.81 -23.27 22.39
N ALA A 850 -60.84 -24.20 22.22
CA ALA A 850 -61.10 -25.63 21.95
C ALA A 850 -59.81 -26.47 22.13
N THR A 851 -60.01 -27.71 22.56
CA THR A 851 -59.08 -28.69 23.13
C THR A 851 -58.25 -29.52 22.12
N LEU A 852 -57.01 -29.85 22.54
CA LEU A 852 -56.22 -31.09 22.31
C LEU A 852 -56.02 -31.66 20.89
N GLY A 853 -54.75 -31.80 20.49
CA GLY A 853 -54.34 -32.69 19.39
C GLY A 853 -52.86 -32.63 19.00
N ILE A 854 -52.00 -33.31 19.77
CA ILE A 854 -50.77 -34.03 19.39
C ILE A 854 -50.11 -33.69 18.04
N LEU A 855 -48.82 -33.27 18.06
CA LEU A 855 -47.77 -33.83 17.20
C LEU A 855 -46.37 -33.44 17.69
N ALA A 856 -45.87 -34.21 18.65
CA ALA A 856 -44.45 -34.39 18.92
C ALA A 856 -44.17 -35.90 18.80
N THR A 857 -43.64 -36.34 17.66
CA THR A 857 -42.71 -37.49 17.52
C THR A 857 -42.38 -37.78 16.05
N ALA A 858 -41.12 -37.49 15.69
CA ALA A 858 -40.20 -38.22 14.81
C ALA A 858 -38.96 -37.32 14.75
N PHE A 859 -37.74 -37.63 15.18
CA PHE A 859 -36.93 -38.84 15.36
C PHE A 859 -35.71 -38.31 16.18
N VAL A 860 -35.22 -38.83 17.30
CA VAL A 860 -34.61 -40.15 17.53
C VAL A 860 -34.52 -40.43 19.03
N ILE A 861 -34.89 -41.66 19.36
CA ILE A 861 -34.82 -42.34 20.64
C ILE A 861 -33.37 -42.71 21.00
N LEU A 862 -32.96 -42.32 22.22
CA LEU A 862 -32.16 -43.09 23.20
C LEU A 862 -30.89 -43.84 22.75
N ARG A 863 -29.74 -43.41 23.31
CA ARG A 863 -29.00 -44.16 24.38
C ARG A 863 -27.89 -43.28 24.97
N LYS A 864 -28.08 -42.66 26.13
CA LYS A 864 -27.79 -43.18 27.49
C LYS A 864 -26.28 -43.39 27.79
N ARG A 865 -25.71 -42.36 28.42
CA ARG A 865 -24.80 -42.33 29.60
C ARG A 865 -23.57 -43.26 29.68
N ARG A 866 -22.41 -42.61 29.87
CA ARG A 866 -21.27 -42.84 30.81
C ARG A 866 -19.98 -42.53 30.05
N ASN A 867 -19.07 -41.65 30.45
CA ASN A 867 -18.78 -40.98 31.73
C ASN A 867 -18.52 -39.50 31.50
#